data_AF-A0A8H6XZ51-F1
#
_entry.id   AF-A0A8H6XZ51-F1
#
_cell.length_a   1.000
_cell.length_b   1.000
_cell.length_c   1.000
_cell.angle_alpha   90.00
_cell.angle_beta   90.00
_cell.angle_gamma   90.00
#
_symmetry.space_group_name_H-M   'P 1'
#
loop_
_entity.id
_entity.type
_entity.pdbx_description
1 polymer ?
#
loop_
_entity_poly.entity_id
_entity_poly.type
_entity_poly.pdbx_seq_one_letter_code
_entity_poly.pdbx_strand_id
1 'polypeptide(L)'
;MASSSLDSTVCTPEQLAISGASESYCYTRRQSAGLTVVSLTGFVSLAAVITILSLIVRNKWRAMRGPKADRRPLIQQPMDLFLLSLFFGDLLQSLSVVMDTKWINDGIVHVGSFCTAQGRVSAFLLRHFTQWRSSGLLQNTGQAAIAMSTFVITLHTFDRIWRRGGVQSLKLAYFIVGTIWTFLILTVSISTAVHRSPSFYAPTPYWCWINGSYPSYRIAIENFWLWMAFAVSILYIPLVLWDAGYIIPCDPQWWTFRIPTGEKRNSKQRSKLILCALAYCLPVFPMGTSRWFLLVHDNAKPLATAKPQFIIKAIFSMSGVCDVLVFKFARSGLLLFPCSSDASETASVNSKDSTLSDVNLNDVNPNDITENTEPAAATIPPKNGEPLASLVCAWIGINSLDAVWITYYIRSATDPNPRTIVNKSHQGWEVYYLTMFVFGFFWGCVNIVVWMWYFQSVDNCPRTRFSAGRDSTFSQIARFSRKWGRIGILVPVAITMGLGPFFGPVQAWLHRCDSFNGEVILNGLFFSSPNNEAPVASFYFRQPNGTLQKQYDYNLTNDAVNPSIWYFSLLPGSDSAAQIQNVTYDLDNLIFVATCPGNTTQCTQGTFQDAGYLSFLISDKASNATVADMRAVDTDWDYGRHWDDAPSYILREVNADGSLGSVVVRTAVTEPGHCTILKLCANDASIATLAPVGLTLYAQNKYSVVCTTLNSN
;
A
#
# COMPACT_ATOMS: atom_id res chain seq x y z
N MET A 1 23.66 2.37 -40.25
CA MET A 1 22.57 3.36 -40.43
C MET A 1 21.25 2.61 -40.43
N ALA A 2 20.26 3.05 -39.63
CA ALA A 2 18.89 2.53 -39.42
C ALA A 2 18.55 2.01 -38.00
N SER A 3 19.12 2.57 -36.93
CA SER A 3 18.61 2.37 -35.56
C SER A 3 18.43 3.65 -34.73
N SER A 4 18.81 4.83 -35.23
CA SER A 4 18.83 6.08 -34.45
C SER A 4 17.58 6.97 -34.56
N SER A 5 16.56 6.63 -35.36
CA SER A 5 15.41 7.53 -35.59
C SER A 5 14.19 7.30 -34.68
N LEU A 6 14.25 6.33 -33.77
CA LEU A 6 13.09 5.89 -32.97
C LEU A 6 13.09 6.38 -31.52
N ASP A 7 14.21 6.90 -31.04
CA ASP A 7 14.36 7.48 -29.69
C ASP A 7 14.37 9.02 -29.70
N SER A 8 14.04 9.66 -30.84
CA SER A 8 13.85 11.11 -30.91
C SER A 8 12.64 11.54 -30.07
N THR A 9 12.81 12.54 -29.22
CA THR A 9 11.73 13.22 -28.49
C THR A 9 10.77 13.91 -29.47
N VAL A 10 9.49 14.00 -29.09
CA VAL A 10 8.43 14.62 -29.90
C VAL A 10 8.39 16.14 -29.72
N CYS A 11 8.90 16.64 -28.58
CA CYS A 11 8.96 18.06 -28.24
C CYS A 11 9.91 18.87 -29.13
N THR A 12 9.67 20.19 -29.24
CA THR A 12 10.63 21.11 -29.84
C THR A 12 11.86 21.28 -28.94
N PRO A 13 13.03 21.67 -29.49
CA PRO A 13 14.24 21.90 -28.70
C PRO A 13 14.06 22.95 -27.57
N GLU A 14 13.22 23.96 -27.81
CA GLU A 14 12.87 24.98 -26.81
C GLU A 14 12.04 24.40 -25.65
N GLN A 15 11.08 23.51 -25.96
CA GLN A 15 10.29 22.81 -24.94
C GLN A 15 11.11 21.81 -24.14
N LEU A 16 12.12 21.19 -24.76
CA LEU A 16 13.05 20.30 -24.08
C LEU A 16 13.90 21.07 -23.05
N ALA A 17 14.34 22.29 -23.38
CA ALA A 17 15.07 23.16 -22.45
C ALA A 17 14.21 23.62 -21.26
N ILE A 18 12.89 23.80 -21.46
CA ILE A 18 11.93 24.17 -20.40
C ILE A 18 11.56 22.97 -19.51
N SER A 19 11.58 21.75 -20.05
CA SER A 19 11.28 20.52 -19.30
C SER A 19 12.30 20.21 -18.20
N GLY A 20 13.55 20.69 -18.33
CA GLY A 20 14.56 20.55 -17.28
C GLY A 20 14.43 21.57 -16.13
N ALA A 21 13.58 22.59 -16.28
CA ALA A 21 13.43 23.69 -15.31
C ALA A 21 12.00 23.81 -14.73
N SER A 22 11.04 23.02 -15.21
CA SER A 22 9.63 23.07 -14.80
C SER A 22 9.05 21.66 -14.69
N GLU A 23 8.05 21.44 -13.84
CA GLU A 23 7.29 20.17 -13.65
C GLU A 23 6.57 19.73 -14.95
N SER A 24 7.31 19.37 -16.00
CA SER A 24 6.79 18.99 -17.32
C SER A 24 7.62 17.87 -17.94
N TYR A 25 6.96 16.96 -18.67
CA TYR A 25 7.55 15.74 -19.21
C TYR A 25 7.33 15.62 -20.72
N CYS A 26 8.42 15.41 -21.46
CA CYS A 26 8.44 15.28 -22.91
C CYS A 26 8.37 13.81 -23.37
N TYR A 27 7.49 13.50 -24.32
CA TYR A 27 7.33 12.13 -24.82
C TYR A 27 8.36 11.77 -25.88
N THR A 28 8.81 10.52 -25.85
CA THR A 28 9.40 9.83 -27.00
C THR A 28 8.31 9.37 -27.98
N ARG A 29 8.67 9.13 -29.25
CA ARG A 29 7.71 8.60 -30.26
C ARG A 29 7.02 7.32 -29.81
N ARG A 30 7.74 6.43 -29.10
CA ARG A 30 7.21 5.17 -28.57
C ARG A 30 6.19 5.38 -27.46
N GLN A 31 6.44 6.33 -26.55
CA GLN A 31 5.51 6.67 -25.48
C GLN A 31 4.24 7.32 -26.03
N SER A 32 4.36 8.22 -27.01
CA SER A 32 3.21 8.81 -27.71
C SER A 32 2.36 7.75 -28.43
N ALA A 33 2.99 6.76 -29.08
CA ALA A 33 2.28 5.62 -29.68
C ALA A 33 1.57 4.75 -28.61
N GLY A 34 2.23 4.47 -27.48
CA GLY A 34 1.62 3.75 -26.36
C GLY A 34 0.41 4.48 -25.77
N LEU A 35 0.52 5.80 -25.59
CA LEU A 35 -0.58 6.66 -25.13
C LEU A 35 -1.73 6.70 -26.15
N THR A 36 -1.43 6.61 -27.46
CA THR A 36 -2.45 6.52 -28.52
C THR A 36 -3.28 5.25 -28.39
N VAL A 37 -2.65 4.10 -28.14
CA VAL A 37 -3.37 2.83 -27.90
C VAL A 37 -4.28 2.94 -26.67
N VAL A 38 -3.77 3.54 -25.59
CA VAL A 38 -4.55 3.81 -24.38
C VAL A 38 -5.76 4.69 -24.70
N SER A 39 -5.59 5.80 -25.42
CA SER A 39 -6.69 6.69 -25.82
C SER A 39 -7.74 5.96 -26.67
N LEU A 40 -7.32 5.14 -27.64
CA LEU A 40 -8.23 4.32 -28.46
C LEU A 40 -9.07 3.36 -27.61
N THR A 41 -8.48 2.67 -26.63
CA THR A 41 -9.24 1.82 -25.70
C THR A 41 -10.22 2.63 -24.85
N GLY A 42 -9.86 3.87 -24.48
CA GLY A 42 -10.76 4.82 -23.83
C GLY A 42 -11.97 5.18 -24.70
N PHE A 43 -11.77 5.46 -26.00
CA PHE A 43 -12.88 5.73 -26.94
C PHE A 43 -13.83 4.54 -27.08
N VAL A 44 -13.30 3.32 -27.18
CA VAL A 44 -14.13 2.09 -27.26
C VAL A 44 -14.96 1.92 -26.00
N SER A 45 -14.35 2.10 -24.83
CA SER A 45 -15.03 2.04 -23.53
C SER A 45 -16.11 3.12 -23.41
N LEU A 46 -15.80 4.36 -23.77
CA LEU A 46 -16.73 5.48 -23.79
C LEU A 46 -17.94 5.20 -24.69
N ALA A 47 -17.70 4.70 -25.91
CA ALA A 47 -18.77 4.35 -26.84
C ALA A 47 -19.68 3.23 -26.30
N ALA A 48 -19.10 2.19 -25.67
CA ALA A 48 -19.85 1.10 -25.06
C ALA A 48 -20.76 1.60 -23.92
N VAL A 49 -20.22 2.42 -23.02
CA VAL A 49 -20.94 2.96 -21.86
C VAL A 49 -22.03 3.95 -22.30
N ILE A 50 -21.73 4.85 -23.24
CA ILE A 50 -22.75 5.77 -23.79
C ILE A 50 -23.86 4.98 -24.48
N THR A 51 -23.52 3.92 -25.21
CA THR A 51 -24.52 3.07 -25.88
C THR A 51 -25.45 2.43 -24.85
N ILE A 52 -24.94 1.84 -23.76
CA ILE A 52 -25.80 1.21 -22.77
C ILE A 52 -26.67 2.24 -22.02
N LEU A 53 -26.11 3.38 -21.63
CA LEU A 53 -26.84 4.46 -20.98
C LEU A 53 -27.95 5.02 -21.89
N SER A 54 -27.64 5.20 -23.18
CA SER A 54 -28.61 5.63 -24.19
C SER A 54 -29.73 4.61 -24.38
N LEU A 55 -29.41 3.31 -24.36
CA LEU A 55 -30.42 2.24 -24.43
C LEU A 55 -31.31 2.22 -23.19
N ILE A 56 -30.76 2.41 -21.98
CA ILE A 56 -31.51 2.49 -20.73
C ILE A 56 -32.49 3.67 -20.77
N VAL A 57 -32.01 4.86 -21.15
CA VAL A 57 -32.84 6.06 -21.30
C VAL A 57 -33.92 5.86 -22.36
N ARG A 58 -33.56 5.29 -23.52
CA ARG A 58 -34.50 4.99 -24.61
C ARG A 58 -35.57 4.00 -24.18
N ASN A 59 -35.21 2.94 -23.45
CA ASN A 59 -36.15 1.93 -22.97
C ASN A 59 -37.14 2.55 -21.96
N LYS A 60 -36.65 3.37 -21.03
CA LYS A 60 -37.52 4.11 -20.10
C LYS A 60 -38.43 5.09 -20.82
N TRP A 61 -37.90 5.85 -21.77
CA TRP A 61 -38.68 6.78 -22.60
C TRP A 61 -39.79 6.05 -23.35
N ARG A 62 -39.48 4.92 -24.00
CA ARG A 62 -40.48 4.10 -24.71
C ARG A 62 -41.54 3.53 -23.77
N ALA A 63 -41.14 3.06 -22.58
CA ALA A 63 -42.08 2.59 -21.56
C ALA A 63 -43.04 3.68 -21.06
N MET A 64 -42.58 4.93 -20.97
CA MET A 64 -43.42 6.07 -20.60
C MET A 64 -44.40 6.50 -21.71
N ARG A 65 -44.04 6.31 -22.99
CA ARG A 65 -44.87 6.69 -24.15
C ARG A 65 -45.75 5.56 -24.70
N GLY A 66 -45.67 4.34 -24.17
CA GLY A 66 -46.45 3.21 -24.64
C GLY A 66 -47.94 3.30 -24.27
N PRO A 67 -48.82 2.55 -24.98
CA PRO A 67 -50.27 2.55 -24.74
C PRO A 67 -50.67 2.02 -23.34
N LYS A 68 -49.77 1.29 -22.68
CA LYS A 68 -49.81 0.97 -21.24
C LYS A 68 -48.66 1.72 -20.57
N ALA A 69 -48.86 3.01 -20.31
CA ALA A 69 -47.82 3.87 -19.73
C ALA A 69 -47.36 3.31 -18.38
N ASP A 70 -46.17 2.68 -18.36
CA ASP A 70 -45.62 2.11 -17.14
C ASP A 70 -44.89 3.19 -16.34
N ARG A 71 -45.52 3.64 -15.25
CA ARG A 71 -44.98 4.65 -14.32
C ARG A 71 -43.95 4.09 -13.34
N ARG A 72 -43.58 2.80 -13.43
CA ARG A 72 -42.57 2.21 -12.54
C ARG A 72 -41.26 3.02 -12.55
N PRO A 73 -40.64 3.26 -11.39
CA PRO A 73 -39.36 3.97 -11.32
C PRO A 73 -38.27 3.22 -12.10
N LEU A 74 -37.28 3.95 -12.62
CA LEU A 74 -36.13 3.38 -13.34
C LEU A 74 -35.33 2.42 -12.44
N ILE A 75 -35.22 2.77 -11.16
CA ILE A 75 -34.52 2.02 -10.13
C ILE A 75 -35.57 1.21 -9.37
N GLN A 76 -35.53 -0.12 -9.52
CA GLN A 76 -36.45 -1.02 -8.83
C GLN A 76 -35.73 -1.83 -7.76
N GLN A 77 -34.46 -2.20 -8.02
CA GLN A 77 -33.64 -2.98 -7.11
C GLN A 77 -32.40 -2.18 -6.67
N PRO A 78 -31.88 -2.40 -5.44
CA PRO A 78 -30.59 -1.86 -4.99
C PRO A 78 -29.45 -2.02 -6.01
N MET A 79 -29.44 -3.17 -6.69
CA MET A 79 -28.46 -3.50 -7.73
C MET A 79 -28.50 -2.55 -8.93
N ASP A 80 -29.67 -2.04 -9.31
CA ASP A 80 -29.81 -1.06 -10.40
C ASP A 80 -29.03 0.23 -10.06
N LEU A 81 -29.10 0.67 -8.80
CA LEU A 81 -28.41 1.87 -8.34
C LEU A 81 -26.89 1.69 -8.31
N PHE A 82 -26.40 0.54 -7.83
CA PHE A 82 -24.96 0.25 -7.84
C PHE A 82 -24.40 0.15 -9.26
N LEU A 83 -25.15 -0.45 -10.20
CA LEU A 83 -24.79 -0.51 -11.61
C LEU A 83 -24.78 0.86 -12.29
N LEU A 84 -25.75 1.72 -11.98
CA LEU A 84 -25.74 3.11 -12.48
C LEU A 84 -24.54 3.90 -11.95
N SER A 85 -24.17 3.71 -10.67
CA SER A 85 -22.96 4.31 -10.09
C SER A 85 -21.69 3.82 -10.78
N LEU A 86 -21.61 2.51 -11.06
CA LEU A 86 -20.50 1.88 -11.78
C LEU A 86 -20.34 2.47 -13.18
N PHE A 87 -21.42 2.50 -13.99
CA PHE A 87 -21.38 3.06 -15.34
C PHE A 87 -21.06 4.56 -15.37
N PHE A 88 -21.49 5.31 -14.36
CA PHE A 88 -21.11 6.71 -14.24
C PHE A 88 -19.61 6.84 -13.91
N GLY A 89 -19.06 5.97 -13.06
CA GLY A 89 -17.62 5.84 -12.85
C GLY A 89 -16.85 5.54 -14.13
N ASP A 90 -17.30 4.56 -14.93
CA ASP A 90 -16.69 4.23 -16.23
C ASP A 90 -16.78 5.36 -17.24
N LEU A 91 -17.87 6.12 -17.24
CA LEU A 91 -18.01 7.32 -18.07
C LEU A 91 -16.95 8.36 -17.70
N LEU A 92 -16.75 8.63 -16.41
CA LEU A 92 -15.71 9.55 -15.96
C LEU A 92 -14.30 9.02 -16.32
N GLN A 93 -14.01 7.75 -16.04
CA GLN A 93 -12.72 7.15 -16.36
C GLN A 93 -12.41 7.21 -17.86
N SER A 94 -13.35 6.79 -18.72
CA SER A 94 -13.14 6.75 -20.17
C SER A 94 -12.98 8.15 -20.78
N LEU A 95 -13.73 9.14 -20.29
CA LEU A 95 -13.52 10.54 -20.67
C LEU A 95 -12.10 11.00 -20.30
N SER A 96 -11.62 10.66 -19.11
CA SER A 96 -10.26 11.02 -18.71
C SER A 96 -9.19 10.43 -19.63
N VAL A 97 -9.36 9.16 -20.04
CA VAL A 97 -8.42 8.47 -20.93
C VAL A 97 -8.41 9.07 -22.33
N VAL A 98 -9.59 9.43 -22.86
CA VAL A 98 -9.72 10.09 -24.18
C VAL A 98 -8.98 11.44 -24.21
N MET A 99 -8.94 12.14 -23.09
CA MET A 99 -8.29 13.45 -22.99
C MET A 99 -6.77 13.38 -23.09
N ASP A 100 -6.17 12.20 -22.92
CA ASP A 100 -4.76 11.97 -23.21
C ASP A 100 -4.40 12.28 -24.68
N THR A 101 -5.40 12.33 -25.59
CA THR A 101 -5.21 12.77 -26.98
C THR A 101 -4.64 14.19 -27.10
N LYS A 102 -4.95 15.09 -26.15
CA LYS A 102 -4.31 16.41 -26.13
C LYS A 102 -2.81 16.29 -25.88
N TRP A 103 -2.41 15.47 -24.91
CA TRP A 103 -1.00 15.24 -24.58
C TRP A 103 -0.24 14.57 -25.74
N ILE A 104 -0.91 13.70 -26.49
CA ILE A 104 -0.38 13.10 -27.72
C ILE A 104 -0.12 14.17 -28.78
N ASN A 105 -1.08 15.08 -29.00
CA ASN A 105 -0.96 16.16 -29.97
C ASN A 105 0.13 17.17 -29.60
N ASP A 106 0.23 17.51 -28.32
CA ASP A 106 1.16 18.52 -27.83
C ASP A 106 2.58 17.97 -27.64
N GLY A 107 2.75 16.64 -27.55
CA GLY A 107 4.06 15.99 -27.37
C GLY A 107 4.68 16.15 -25.97
N ILE A 108 4.05 16.93 -25.10
CA ILE A 108 4.49 17.26 -23.75
C ILE A 108 3.30 17.24 -22.78
N VAL A 109 3.53 16.83 -21.53
CA VAL A 109 2.59 17.01 -20.42
C VAL A 109 3.19 18.00 -19.42
N HIS A 110 2.39 18.95 -18.95
CA HIS A 110 2.86 20.01 -18.06
C HIS A 110 1.83 20.30 -16.97
N VAL A 111 2.32 20.71 -15.80
CA VAL A 111 1.48 21.25 -14.73
C VAL A 111 0.82 22.54 -15.19
N GLY A 112 -0.48 22.68 -14.94
CA GLY A 112 -1.25 23.83 -15.39
C GLY A 112 -2.75 23.61 -15.23
N SER A 113 -3.54 24.60 -15.61
CA SER A 113 -5.00 24.50 -15.50
C SER A 113 -5.58 23.32 -16.26
N PHE A 114 -4.95 22.79 -17.33
CA PHE A 114 -5.46 21.56 -17.95
C PHE A 114 -5.18 20.31 -17.12
N CYS A 115 -4.03 20.26 -16.41
CA CYS A 115 -3.59 19.20 -15.49
C CYS A 115 -4.24 19.32 -14.09
N THR A 116 -4.73 20.51 -13.69
CA THR A 116 -5.38 20.79 -12.40
C THR A 116 -6.89 21.05 -12.53
N ALA A 117 -7.39 21.52 -13.67
CA ALA A 117 -8.81 21.40 -14.08
C ALA A 117 -9.08 20.03 -14.69
N GLN A 118 -8.07 19.15 -14.67
CA GLN A 118 -8.36 17.80 -14.25
C GLN A 118 -9.23 17.85 -12.97
N GLY A 119 -8.77 18.42 -11.87
CA GLY A 119 -9.31 18.41 -10.49
C GLY A 119 -10.23 19.51 -9.90
N ARG A 120 -10.96 20.40 -10.62
CA ARG A 120 -11.89 21.40 -10.01
C ARG A 120 -13.15 21.61 -10.87
N VAL A 121 -14.42 21.69 -10.43
CA VAL A 121 -15.16 21.57 -9.15
C VAL A 121 -16.50 20.89 -9.47
N SER A 122 -16.99 20.05 -8.57
CA SER A 122 -18.37 19.52 -8.59
C SER A 122 -19.29 20.40 -7.74
N ALA A 123 -20.01 21.31 -8.40
CA ALA A 123 -21.33 21.82 -8.02
C ALA A 123 -21.98 22.29 -9.32
N PHE A 124 -22.70 21.44 -10.07
CA PHE A 124 -24.11 21.14 -9.81
C PHE A 124 -24.75 22.39 -9.15
N LEU A 125 -25.36 23.30 -9.89
CA LEU A 125 -26.50 22.98 -10.74
C LEU A 125 -26.82 24.08 -11.75
N LEU A 126 -27.04 23.65 -13.00
CA LEU A 126 -27.92 24.32 -13.95
C LEU A 126 -27.58 25.79 -14.27
N ARG A 127 -26.70 26.00 -15.25
CA ARG A 127 -27.06 26.81 -16.44
C ARG A 127 -26.00 26.69 -17.55
N HIS A 128 -26.39 26.08 -18.67
CA HIS A 128 -25.85 26.26 -20.03
C HIS A 128 -24.54 25.54 -20.46
N PHE A 129 -24.62 24.22 -20.58
CA PHE A 129 -24.50 23.43 -21.84
C PHE A 129 -23.50 23.75 -23.00
N THR A 130 -22.51 24.65 -22.94
CA THR A 130 -21.70 24.95 -24.16
C THR A 130 -20.17 25.08 -24.04
N GLN A 131 -19.52 24.71 -22.93
CA GLN A 131 -18.05 24.63 -22.93
C GLN A 131 -17.52 23.45 -22.10
N TRP A 132 -17.42 22.29 -22.76
CA TRP A 132 -16.77 21.08 -22.28
C TRP A 132 -15.24 21.26 -22.22
N ARG A 133 -14.62 21.29 -21.04
CA ARG A 133 -13.15 21.19 -20.84
C ARG A 133 -12.83 20.82 -19.37
N SER A 134 -12.90 19.53 -19.02
CA SER A 134 -12.75 19.02 -17.64
C SER A 134 -11.91 17.74 -17.65
N SER A 135 -10.71 17.70 -17.09
CA SER A 135 -9.69 16.76 -17.60
C SER A 135 -9.25 15.54 -16.76
N GLY A 136 -9.57 15.35 -15.47
CA GLY A 136 -8.86 14.32 -14.66
C GLY A 136 -9.00 14.23 -13.13
N LEU A 137 -9.92 14.99 -12.55
CA LEU A 137 -10.82 14.53 -11.50
C LEU A 137 -11.49 13.25 -11.99
N LEU A 138 -11.84 13.27 -13.29
CA LEU A 138 -12.36 12.16 -14.05
C LEU A 138 -11.54 10.86 -13.89
N GLN A 139 -10.20 10.95 -13.86
CA GLN A 139 -9.36 9.78 -13.71
C GLN A 139 -9.48 9.20 -12.31
N ASN A 140 -9.15 9.98 -11.29
CA ASN A 140 -9.05 9.47 -9.92
C ASN A 140 -10.43 9.18 -9.32
N THR A 141 -11.40 10.06 -9.56
CA THR A 141 -12.79 9.88 -9.13
C THR A 141 -13.46 8.75 -9.90
N GLY A 142 -13.24 8.64 -11.22
CA GLY A 142 -13.81 7.54 -12.02
C GLY A 142 -13.29 6.18 -11.56
N GLN A 143 -11.97 6.05 -11.42
CA GLN A 143 -11.32 4.81 -10.99
C GLN A 143 -11.70 4.41 -9.56
N ALA A 144 -11.69 5.36 -8.62
CA ALA A 144 -12.10 5.09 -7.24
C ALA A 144 -13.61 4.78 -7.15
N ALA A 145 -14.47 5.45 -7.93
CA ALA A 145 -15.90 5.14 -8.00
C ALA A 145 -16.17 3.74 -8.53
N ILE A 146 -15.43 3.30 -9.56
CA ILE A 146 -15.51 1.92 -10.09
C ILE A 146 -15.08 0.92 -9.03
N ALA A 147 -13.95 1.16 -8.36
CA ALA A 147 -13.45 0.27 -7.30
C ALA A 147 -14.43 0.14 -6.13
N MET A 148 -14.92 1.27 -5.60
CA MET A 148 -15.90 1.28 -4.51
C MET A 148 -17.24 0.65 -4.93
N SER A 149 -17.73 0.94 -6.15
CA SER A 149 -18.97 0.35 -6.67
C SER A 149 -18.82 -1.16 -6.84
N THR A 150 -17.67 -1.63 -7.35
CA THR A 150 -17.34 -3.06 -7.49
C THR A 150 -17.28 -3.78 -6.15
N PHE A 151 -16.65 -3.16 -5.15
CA PHE A 151 -16.61 -3.67 -3.78
C PHE A 151 -18.03 -3.88 -3.23
N VAL A 152 -18.89 -2.88 -3.34
CA VAL A 152 -20.28 -2.96 -2.86
C VAL A 152 -21.10 -3.97 -3.66
N ILE A 153 -20.97 -4.00 -4.99
CA ILE A 153 -21.65 -4.96 -5.87
C ILE A 153 -21.29 -6.39 -5.48
N THR A 154 -20.01 -6.66 -5.21
CA THR A 154 -19.54 -8.00 -4.87
C THR A 154 -20.06 -8.44 -3.51
N LEU A 155 -19.98 -7.57 -2.49
CA LEU A 155 -20.55 -7.85 -1.16
C LEU A 155 -22.06 -8.09 -1.22
N HIS A 156 -22.79 -7.22 -1.94
CA HIS A 156 -24.23 -7.35 -2.11
C HIS A 156 -24.60 -8.64 -2.84
N THR A 157 -23.86 -9.00 -3.88
CA THR A 157 -24.08 -10.23 -4.66
C THR A 157 -23.80 -11.47 -3.81
N PHE A 158 -22.69 -11.46 -3.06
CA PHE A 158 -22.35 -12.54 -2.15
C PHE A 158 -23.41 -12.71 -1.07
N ASP A 159 -23.78 -11.66 -0.34
CA ASP A 159 -24.80 -11.71 0.72
C ASP A 159 -26.14 -12.25 0.19
N ARG A 160 -26.61 -11.74 -0.95
CA ARG A 160 -27.89 -12.15 -1.57
C ARG A 160 -27.89 -13.61 -1.99
N ILE A 161 -26.82 -14.08 -2.65
CA ILE A 161 -26.75 -15.45 -3.16
C ILE A 161 -26.47 -16.44 -2.02
N TRP A 162 -25.52 -16.09 -1.16
CA TRP A 162 -24.94 -16.98 -0.17
C TRP A 162 -25.78 -17.13 1.09
N ARG A 163 -26.27 -16.01 1.65
CA ARG A 163 -27.03 -16.04 2.91
C ARG A 163 -28.53 -16.26 2.70
N ARG A 164 -29.02 -16.22 1.45
CA ARG A 164 -30.46 -16.26 1.10
C ARG A 164 -31.32 -15.27 1.90
N GLY A 165 -30.69 -14.29 2.56
CA GLY A 165 -31.29 -13.32 3.47
C GLY A 165 -31.92 -12.18 2.69
N GLY A 166 -33.09 -11.75 3.17
CA GLY A 166 -34.03 -10.88 2.45
C GLY A 166 -33.52 -9.51 1.99
N VAL A 167 -34.31 -8.96 1.08
CA VAL A 167 -34.18 -7.68 0.36
C VAL A 167 -33.47 -6.58 1.18
N GLN A 168 -32.26 -6.21 0.77
CA GLN A 168 -31.65 -4.96 1.25
C GLN A 168 -32.56 -3.78 0.87
N SER A 169 -32.83 -2.91 1.84
CA SER A 169 -33.70 -1.76 1.61
C SER A 169 -33.09 -0.84 0.54
N LEU A 170 -33.93 -0.35 -0.39
CA LEU A 170 -33.49 0.62 -1.40
C LEU A 170 -32.91 1.89 -0.76
N LYS A 171 -33.41 2.27 0.43
CA LYS A 171 -32.90 3.38 1.24
C LYS A 171 -31.42 3.20 1.61
N LEU A 172 -31.03 1.98 2.01
CA LEU A 172 -29.63 1.65 2.32
C LEU A 172 -28.74 1.78 1.07
N ALA A 173 -29.23 1.37 -0.11
CA ALA A 173 -28.49 1.51 -1.35
C ALA A 173 -28.24 2.99 -1.71
N TYR A 174 -29.28 3.84 -1.59
CA TYR A 174 -29.15 5.29 -1.78
C TYR A 174 -28.17 5.92 -0.79
N PHE A 175 -28.22 5.49 0.48
CA PHE A 175 -27.27 5.93 1.48
C PHE A 175 -25.84 5.56 1.11
N ILE A 176 -25.57 4.29 0.77
CA ILE A 176 -24.23 3.80 0.39
C ILE A 176 -23.69 4.56 -0.82
N VAL A 177 -24.47 4.67 -1.90
CA VAL A 177 -24.03 5.39 -3.11
C VAL A 177 -23.85 6.88 -2.81
N GLY A 178 -24.74 7.48 -2.03
CA GLY A 178 -24.60 8.86 -1.58
C GLY A 178 -23.31 9.09 -0.78
N THR A 179 -22.95 8.17 0.12
CA THR A 179 -21.70 8.23 0.89
C THR A 179 -20.48 8.10 -0.02
N ILE A 180 -20.49 7.18 -0.99
CA ILE A 180 -19.39 7.02 -1.96
C ILE A 180 -19.12 8.32 -2.70
N TRP A 181 -20.16 8.91 -3.32
CA TRP A 181 -20.00 10.14 -4.09
C TRP A 181 -19.63 11.33 -3.20
N THR A 182 -20.22 11.43 -2.01
CA THR A 182 -19.87 12.48 -1.03
C THR A 182 -18.41 12.37 -0.61
N PHE A 183 -17.93 11.16 -0.30
CA PHE A 183 -16.54 10.90 0.03
C PHE A 183 -15.60 11.32 -1.10
N LEU A 184 -15.89 10.91 -2.34
CA LEU A 184 -15.06 11.24 -3.50
C LEU A 184 -15.02 12.75 -3.78
N ILE A 185 -16.18 13.42 -3.74
CA ILE A 185 -16.28 14.86 -3.97
C ILE A 185 -15.52 15.64 -2.89
N LEU A 186 -15.74 15.30 -1.62
CA LEU A 186 -15.09 15.97 -0.49
C LEU A 186 -13.58 15.78 -0.53
N THR A 187 -13.12 14.54 -0.71
CA THR A 187 -11.69 14.23 -0.63
C THR A 187 -10.93 14.94 -1.74
N VAL A 188 -11.44 14.94 -2.98
CA VAL A 188 -10.74 15.67 -4.05
C VAL A 188 -10.82 17.18 -3.87
N SER A 189 -11.98 17.70 -3.44
CA SER A 189 -12.14 19.15 -3.24
C SER A 189 -11.22 19.66 -2.13
N ILE A 190 -11.11 18.94 -1.02
CA ILE A 190 -10.25 19.30 0.12
C ILE A 190 -8.78 19.16 -0.29
N SER A 191 -8.37 18.03 -0.86
CA SER A 191 -6.97 17.80 -1.23
C SER A 191 -6.43 18.86 -2.19
N THR A 192 -7.24 19.28 -3.17
CA THR A 192 -6.87 20.35 -4.14
C THR A 192 -6.99 21.77 -3.59
N ALA A 193 -7.79 21.98 -2.54
CA ALA A 193 -7.90 23.29 -1.89
C ALA A 193 -6.71 23.54 -0.95
N VAL A 194 -6.28 22.50 -0.25
CA VAL A 194 -5.23 22.55 0.79
C VAL A 194 -3.81 22.54 0.18
N HIS A 195 -3.54 21.70 -0.83
CA HIS A 195 -2.18 21.50 -1.34
C HIS A 195 -1.97 22.27 -2.66
N ARG A 196 -1.47 23.52 -2.53
CA ARG A 196 -1.22 24.42 -3.68
C ARG A 196 0.23 24.42 -4.16
N SER A 197 1.20 24.12 -3.29
CA SER A 197 2.63 24.08 -3.61
C SER A 197 3.33 23.01 -2.75
N PRO A 198 3.91 21.95 -3.34
CA PRO A 198 3.80 21.57 -4.75
C PRO A 198 2.36 21.26 -5.17
N SER A 199 2.05 21.33 -6.47
CA SER A 199 0.69 21.10 -6.96
C SER A 199 0.22 19.70 -6.59
N PHE A 200 -1.01 19.55 -6.08
CA PHE A 200 -1.58 18.23 -5.73
C PHE A 200 -1.59 17.25 -6.91
N TYR A 201 -1.74 17.76 -8.13
CA TYR A 201 -1.64 16.99 -9.37
C TYR A 201 -0.35 17.35 -10.11
N ALA A 202 0.41 16.33 -10.48
CA ALA A 202 1.63 16.46 -11.26
C ALA A 202 1.76 15.31 -12.28
N PRO A 203 2.49 15.53 -13.40
CA PRO A 203 2.83 14.48 -14.35
C PRO A 203 3.56 13.33 -13.66
N THR A 204 3.09 12.10 -13.83
CA THR A 204 3.76 10.91 -13.26
C THR A 204 3.74 9.71 -14.19
N PRO A 205 4.78 9.59 -15.02
CA PRO A 205 5.37 10.66 -15.84
C PRO A 205 4.52 10.92 -17.11
N TYR A 206 3.56 10.04 -17.42
CA TYR A 206 2.89 10.00 -18.73
C TYR A 206 1.47 10.57 -18.79
N TRP A 207 0.90 10.93 -17.66
CA TRP A 207 -0.40 11.55 -17.50
C TRP A 207 -0.36 12.29 -16.17
N CYS A 208 -1.28 13.23 -15.92
CA CYS A 208 -1.34 13.80 -14.58
C CYS A 208 -2.03 12.84 -13.63
N TRP A 209 -1.47 12.74 -12.45
CA TRP A 209 -1.98 11.97 -11.34
C TRP A 209 -1.63 12.69 -10.04
N ILE A 210 -1.97 12.11 -8.89
CA ILE A 210 -1.61 12.70 -7.58
C ILE A 210 -0.10 12.79 -7.51
N ASN A 211 0.44 13.92 -7.05
CA ASN A 211 1.88 14.16 -6.98
C ASN A 211 2.62 13.11 -6.13
N GLY A 212 3.86 12.78 -6.52
CA GLY A 212 4.76 11.85 -5.82
C GLY A 212 5.03 12.26 -4.40
N SER A 213 5.08 13.57 -4.14
CA SER A 213 5.25 14.14 -2.80
C SER A 213 4.12 13.80 -1.82
N TYR A 214 2.99 13.24 -2.29
CA TYR A 214 1.81 12.92 -1.50
C TYR A 214 1.45 11.42 -1.56
N PRO A 215 2.35 10.50 -1.15
CA PRO A 215 2.14 9.05 -1.29
C PRO A 215 0.98 8.55 -0.42
N SER A 216 0.74 9.16 0.74
CA SER A 216 -0.39 8.84 1.63
C SER A 216 -1.74 9.05 0.94
N TYR A 217 -1.89 10.13 0.16
CA TYR A 217 -3.10 10.43 -0.60
C TYR A 217 -3.28 9.48 -1.79
N ARG A 218 -2.20 9.11 -2.49
CA ARG A 218 -2.22 8.07 -3.54
C ARG A 218 -2.74 6.74 -3.00
N ILE A 219 -2.28 6.35 -1.82
CA ILE A 219 -2.71 5.10 -1.18
C ILE A 219 -4.17 5.19 -0.75
N ALA A 220 -4.54 6.22 0.00
CA ALA A 220 -5.87 6.33 0.59
C ALA A 220 -7.01 6.51 -0.43
N ILE A 221 -6.78 7.29 -1.50
CA ILE A 221 -7.84 7.66 -2.45
C ILE A 221 -8.04 6.60 -3.53
N GLU A 222 -6.97 5.95 -3.98
CA GLU A 222 -7.03 5.04 -5.13
C GLU A 222 -6.57 3.63 -4.82
N ASN A 223 -5.31 3.46 -4.40
CA ASN A 223 -4.72 2.12 -4.32
C ASN A 223 -5.45 1.26 -3.28
N PHE A 224 -5.79 1.82 -2.12
CA PHE A 224 -6.56 1.13 -1.09
C PHE A 224 -7.86 0.54 -1.65
N TRP A 225 -8.65 1.34 -2.37
CA TRP A 225 -9.95 0.90 -2.89
C TRP A 225 -9.83 -0.11 -4.03
N LEU A 226 -8.83 0.03 -4.91
CA LEU A 226 -8.54 -0.97 -5.95
C LEU A 226 -8.20 -2.34 -5.33
N TRP A 227 -7.35 -2.35 -4.31
CA TRP A 227 -6.99 -3.59 -3.61
C TRP A 227 -8.13 -4.19 -2.80
N MET A 228 -8.96 -3.36 -2.16
CA MET A 228 -10.17 -3.84 -1.50
C MET A 228 -11.17 -4.46 -2.48
N ALA A 229 -11.37 -3.83 -3.65
CA ALA A 229 -12.22 -4.38 -4.70
C ALA A 229 -11.69 -5.73 -5.21
N PHE A 230 -10.38 -5.86 -5.40
CA PHE A 230 -9.73 -7.13 -5.77
C PHE A 230 -9.89 -8.20 -4.67
N ALA A 231 -9.58 -7.86 -3.42
CA ALA A 231 -9.66 -8.79 -2.30
C ALA A 231 -11.09 -9.33 -2.10
N VAL A 232 -12.10 -8.48 -2.21
CA VAL A 232 -13.51 -8.90 -2.10
C VAL A 232 -13.96 -9.68 -3.34
N SER A 233 -13.39 -9.45 -4.52
CA SER A 233 -13.69 -10.24 -5.72
C SER A 233 -13.34 -11.73 -5.57
N ILE A 234 -12.46 -12.09 -4.62
CA ILE A 234 -12.19 -13.49 -4.24
C ILE A 234 -13.45 -14.21 -3.75
N LEU A 235 -14.45 -13.49 -3.22
CA LEU A 235 -15.74 -14.06 -2.81
C LEU A 235 -16.53 -14.67 -3.98
N TYR A 236 -16.18 -14.37 -5.24
CA TYR A 236 -16.75 -15.08 -6.39
C TYR A 236 -16.28 -16.55 -6.48
N ILE A 237 -15.11 -16.91 -5.92
CA ILE A 237 -14.61 -18.29 -5.92
C ILE A 237 -15.56 -19.24 -5.18
N PRO A 238 -15.93 -19.03 -3.90
CA PRO A 238 -16.88 -19.90 -3.22
C PRO A 238 -18.25 -19.91 -3.90
N LEU A 239 -18.69 -18.80 -4.52
CA LEU A 239 -19.94 -18.75 -5.29
C LEU A 239 -19.91 -19.66 -6.52
N VAL A 240 -18.80 -19.68 -7.26
CA VAL A 240 -18.62 -20.58 -8.41
C VAL A 240 -18.53 -22.04 -7.97
N LEU A 241 -17.88 -22.33 -6.84
CA LEU A 241 -17.80 -23.67 -6.29
C LEU A 241 -19.17 -24.16 -5.79
N TRP A 242 -19.97 -23.28 -5.18
CA TRP A 242 -21.34 -23.58 -4.79
C TRP A 242 -22.25 -23.86 -5.98
N ASP A 243 -22.23 -23.02 -7.00
CA ASP A 243 -23.07 -23.20 -8.19
C ASP A 243 -22.66 -24.44 -9.02
N ALA A 244 -21.38 -24.80 -9.01
CA ALA A 244 -20.87 -26.05 -9.57
C ALA A 244 -21.28 -27.30 -8.76
N GLY A 245 -21.85 -27.11 -7.56
CA GLY A 245 -22.28 -28.19 -6.67
C GLY A 245 -21.14 -28.82 -5.86
N TYR A 246 -19.94 -28.23 -5.82
CA TYR A 246 -18.84 -28.76 -4.99
C TYR A 246 -19.03 -28.47 -3.50
N ILE A 247 -19.84 -27.45 -3.18
CA ILE A 247 -19.99 -26.90 -1.83
C ILE A 247 -21.48 -26.62 -1.60
N ILE A 248 -22.03 -27.01 -0.45
CA ILE A 248 -23.41 -26.67 -0.02
C ILE A 248 -23.33 -25.97 1.35
N PRO A 249 -23.73 -24.69 1.46
CA PRO A 249 -23.82 -23.98 2.75
C PRO A 249 -24.80 -24.69 3.70
N CYS A 250 -24.43 -24.90 4.96
CA CYS A 250 -25.34 -25.43 5.97
C CYS A 250 -26.06 -24.30 6.70
N ASP A 251 -27.40 -24.35 6.77
CA ASP A 251 -28.18 -23.45 7.62
C ASP A 251 -28.03 -23.89 9.10
N PRO A 252 -27.81 -22.98 10.08
CA PRO A 252 -27.76 -21.51 10.01
C PRO A 252 -26.35 -20.89 9.85
N GLN A 253 -25.30 -21.70 9.74
CA GLN A 253 -23.91 -21.21 9.69
C GLN A 253 -23.42 -21.09 8.26
N TRP A 254 -23.59 -19.90 7.66
CA TRP A 254 -23.24 -19.63 6.26
C TRP A 254 -21.78 -19.96 5.89
N TRP A 255 -20.83 -20.02 6.82
CA TRP A 255 -19.44 -20.39 6.55
C TRP A 255 -19.14 -21.89 6.67
N THR A 256 -20.13 -22.73 6.99
CA THR A 256 -19.95 -24.19 7.03
C THR A 256 -20.47 -24.82 5.76
N PHE A 257 -19.70 -25.74 5.19
CA PHE A 257 -20.03 -26.33 3.91
C PHE A 257 -19.95 -27.85 3.92
N ARG A 258 -20.87 -28.48 3.20
CA ARG A 258 -20.82 -29.92 2.91
C ARG A 258 -20.38 -30.12 1.46
N ILE A 259 -19.50 -31.08 1.24
CA ILE A 259 -19.10 -31.55 -0.08
C ILE A 259 -20.03 -32.71 -0.45
N PRO A 260 -21.00 -32.54 -1.35
CA PRO A 260 -21.87 -33.63 -1.77
C PRO A 260 -21.10 -34.62 -2.64
N THR A 261 -21.29 -35.92 -2.42
CA THR A 261 -20.73 -37.03 -3.22
C THR A 261 -21.55 -37.34 -4.48
N GLY A 262 -22.36 -36.39 -4.95
CA GLY A 262 -23.33 -36.57 -6.05
C GLY A 262 -23.00 -35.82 -7.34
N GLU A 263 -23.89 -35.97 -8.31
CA GLU A 263 -23.74 -35.50 -9.70
C GLU A 263 -23.60 -33.97 -9.80
N LYS A 264 -22.68 -33.52 -10.67
CA LYS A 264 -22.31 -32.11 -10.82
C LYS A 264 -23.44 -31.31 -11.48
N ARG A 265 -23.79 -30.16 -10.91
CA ARG A 265 -24.84 -29.29 -11.47
C ARG A 265 -24.30 -28.51 -12.67
N ASN A 266 -24.81 -28.79 -13.87
CA ASN A 266 -24.53 -27.98 -15.05
C ASN A 266 -25.44 -26.75 -15.05
N SER A 267 -24.90 -25.63 -14.57
CA SER A 267 -25.63 -24.39 -14.38
C SER A 267 -25.16 -23.32 -15.38
N LYS A 268 -26.10 -22.75 -16.15
CA LYS A 268 -25.85 -21.54 -16.97
C LYS A 268 -25.45 -20.33 -16.09
N GLN A 269 -25.73 -20.39 -14.78
CA GLN A 269 -25.35 -19.35 -13.81
C GLN A 269 -23.83 -19.35 -13.54
N ARG A 270 -23.16 -20.50 -13.70
CA ARG A 270 -21.72 -20.67 -13.47
C ARG A 270 -20.88 -19.77 -14.35
N SER A 271 -21.18 -19.78 -15.65
CA SER A 271 -20.48 -18.96 -16.65
C SER A 271 -20.66 -17.47 -16.39
N LYS A 272 -21.82 -17.06 -15.85
CA LYS A 272 -22.11 -15.66 -15.50
C LYS A 272 -21.29 -15.19 -14.29
N LEU A 273 -21.13 -16.04 -13.27
CA LEU A 273 -20.34 -15.74 -12.07
C LEU A 273 -18.83 -15.70 -12.38
N ILE A 274 -18.35 -16.61 -13.22
CA ILE A 274 -16.96 -16.61 -13.70
C ILE A 274 -16.68 -15.35 -14.52
N LEU A 275 -17.61 -14.94 -15.40
CA LEU A 275 -17.48 -13.70 -16.15
C LEU A 275 -17.38 -12.47 -15.23
N CYS A 276 -18.18 -12.41 -14.16
CA CYS A 276 -18.07 -11.33 -13.16
C CYS A 276 -16.68 -11.33 -12.50
N ALA A 277 -16.19 -12.49 -12.05
CA ALA A 277 -14.90 -12.60 -11.38
C ALA A 277 -13.74 -12.16 -12.29
N LEU A 278 -13.73 -12.61 -13.54
CA LEU A 278 -12.68 -12.27 -14.50
C LEU A 278 -12.72 -10.80 -14.91
N ALA A 279 -13.91 -10.23 -15.09
CA ALA A 279 -14.08 -8.82 -15.46
C ALA A 279 -13.51 -7.86 -14.42
N TYR A 280 -13.55 -8.22 -13.13
CA TYR A 280 -13.03 -7.38 -12.05
C TYR A 280 -11.58 -7.67 -11.71
N CYS A 281 -11.16 -8.94 -11.67
CA CYS A 281 -9.78 -9.29 -11.29
C CYS A 281 -8.75 -8.94 -12.39
N LEU A 282 -9.07 -9.19 -13.66
CA LEU A 282 -8.12 -9.09 -14.76
C LEU A 282 -7.65 -7.64 -15.02
N PRO A 283 -8.50 -6.61 -14.97
CA PRO A 283 -8.04 -5.23 -15.13
C PRO A 283 -7.43 -4.65 -13.84
N VAL A 284 -8.00 -4.96 -12.68
CA VAL A 284 -7.62 -4.34 -11.39
C VAL A 284 -6.25 -4.83 -10.90
N PHE A 285 -5.95 -6.13 -11.02
CA PHE A 285 -4.71 -6.70 -10.49
C PHE A 285 -3.44 -6.16 -11.20
N PRO A 286 -3.34 -6.15 -12.54
CA PRO A 286 -2.19 -5.57 -13.24
C PRO A 286 -2.06 -4.07 -12.97
N MET A 287 -3.18 -3.34 -12.90
CA MET A 287 -3.16 -1.91 -12.58
C MET A 287 -2.65 -1.66 -11.16
N GLY A 288 -3.18 -2.38 -10.16
CA GLY A 288 -2.79 -2.27 -8.76
C GLY A 288 -1.32 -2.62 -8.52
N THR A 289 -0.84 -3.69 -9.15
CA THR A 289 0.58 -4.09 -9.08
C THR A 289 1.49 -3.06 -9.74
N SER A 290 1.16 -2.58 -10.95
CA SER A 290 1.97 -1.56 -11.63
C SER A 290 2.13 -0.26 -10.84
N ARG A 291 1.10 0.13 -10.06
CA ARG A 291 1.12 1.31 -9.19
C ARG A 291 1.93 1.11 -7.93
N TRP A 292 1.95 -0.09 -7.37
CA TRP A 292 2.88 -0.42 -6.29
C TRP A 292 4.32 -0.39 -6.75
N PHE A 293 4.60 -0.91 -7.96
CA PHE A 293 5.93 -0.77 -8.55
C PHE A 293 6.35 0.70 -8.67
N LEU A 294 5.45 1.58 -9.13
CA LEU A 294 5.69 3.02 -9.19
C LEU A 294 5.90 3.69 -7.82
N LEU A 295 5.16 3.27 -6.78
CA LEU A 295 5.30 3.82 -5.42
C LEU A 295 6.59 3.36 -4.72
N VAL A 296 7.03 2.14 -4.99
CA VAL A 296 8.24 1.57 -4.38
C VAL A 296 9.50 2.04 -5.10
N HIS A 297 9.41 2.29 -6.41
CA HIS A 297 10.55 2.63 -7.25
C HIS A 297 10.45 4.08 -7.75
N ASP A 298 10.17 5.05 -6.87
CA ASP A 298 10.16 6.50 -7.22
C ASP A 298 11.46 6.96 -7.93
N ASN A 299 12.51 6.13 -7.97
CA ASN A 299 13.83 6.35 -8.57
C ASN A 299 14.15 5.51 -9.85
N ALA A 300 13.24 4.67 -10.36
CA ALA A 300 13.52 3.86 -11.55
C ALA A 300 13.26 4.64 -12.85
N LYS A 301 14.29 4.73 -13.70
CA LYS A 301 14.25 5.40 -15.02
C LYS A 301 12.91 5.15 -15.73
N PRO A 302 12.10 6.19 -16.03
CA PRO A 302 10.77 6.03 -16.63
C PRO A 302 10.78 5.22 -17.93
N LEU A 303 11.92 5.21 -18.64
CA LEU A 303 12.11 4.53 -19.92
C LEU A 303 12.11 2.99 -19.84
N ALA A 304 12.56 2.38 -18.74
CA ALA A 304 12.62 0.91 -18.61
C ALA A 304 11.22 0.29 -18.35
N THR A 305 10.34 1.04 -17.70
CA THR A 305 8.99 0.61 -17.27
C THR A 305 7.88 1.10 -18.20
N ALA A 306 8.20 1.92 -19.21
CA ALA A 306 7.23 2.57 -20.10
C ALA A 306 6.30 1.57 -20.84
N LYS A 307 6.89 0.54 -21.46
CA LYS A 307 6.15 -0.41 -22.32
C LYS A 307 5.06 -1.20 -21.57
N PRO A 308 5.34 -1.87 -20.43
CA PRO A 308 4.30 -2.61 -19.71
C PRO A 308 3.23 -1.68 -19.13
N GLN A 309 3.56 -0.45 -18.73
CA GLN A 309 2.59 0.48 -18.16
C GLN A 309 1.50 0.91 -19.15
N PHE A 310 1.84 1.16 -20.42
CA PHE A 310 0.82 1.49 -21.43
C PHE A 310 -0.11 0.31 -21.72
N ILE A 311 0.41 -0.93 -21.75
CA ILE A 311 -0.40 -2.13 -21.96
C ILE A 311 -1.37 -2.33 -20.78
N ILE A 312 -0.85 -2.23 -19.56
CA ILE A 312 -1.66 -2.35 -18.33
C ILE A 312 -2.75 -1.28 -18.29
N LYS A 313 -2.39 -0.01 -18.57
CA LYS A 313 -3.35 1.10 -18.64
C LYS A 313 -4.38 0.88 -19.75
N ALA A 314 -4.01 0.32 -20.90
CA ALA A 314 -4.95 0.02 -21.99
C ALA A 314 -5.96 -1.07 -21.59
N ILE A 315 -5.51 -2.15 -20.95
CA ILE A 315 -6.39 -3.21 -20.42
C ILE A 315 -7.34 -2.61 -19.39
N PHE A 316 -6.82 -1.80 -18.46
CA PHE A 316 -7.63 -1.16 -17.44
C PHE A 316 -8.61 -0.12 -18.02
N SER A 317 -8.25 0.56 -19.10
CA SER A 317 -9.12 1.51 -19.82
C SER A 317 -10.32 0.82 -20.50
N MET A 318 -10.25 -0.50 -20.71
CA MET A 318 -11.36 -1.30 -21.22
C MET A 318 -12.38 -1.73 -20.14
N SER A 319 -12.23 -1.31 -18.86
CA SER A 319 -13.14 -1.69 -17.77
C SER A 319 -14.62 -1.51 -18.13
N GLY A 320 -14.99 -0.37 -18.71
CA GLY A 320 -16.37 -0.08 -19.11
C GLY A 320 -16.91 -1.04 -20.18
N VAL A 321 -16.06 -1.56 -21.08
CA VAL A 321 -16.47 -2.64 -22.00
C VAL A 321 -16.75 -3.91 -21.21
N CYS A 322 -15.86 -4.30 -20.30
CA CYS A 322 -16.04 -5.47 -19.44
C CYS A 322 -17.33 -5.36 -18.62
N ASP A 323 -17.63 -4.20 -18.05
CA ASP A 323 -18.83 -3.96 -17.24
C ASP A 323 -20.12 -3.98 -18.08
N VAL A 324 -20.09 -3.44 -19.31
CA VAL A 324 -21.21 -3.57 -20.26
C VAL A 324 -21.44 -5.03 -20.66
N LEU A 325 -20.37 -5.81 -20.88
CA LEU A 325 -20.47 -7.23 -21.19
C LEU A 325 -21.05 -8.02 -20.00
N VAL A 326 -20.57 -7.75 -18.78
CA VAL A 326 -21.13 -8.34 -17.55
C VAL A 326 -22.60 -7.99 -17.40
N PHE A 327 -22.98 -6.72 -17.62
CA PHE A 327 -24.37 -6.31 -17.56
C PHE A 327 -25.24 -7.06 -18.58
N LYS A 328 -24.81 -7.13 -19.85
CA LYS A 328 -25.57 -7.79 -20.91
C LYS A 328 -25.70 -9.29 -20.71
N PHE A 329 -24.63 -9.98 -20.31
CA PHE A 329 -24.59 -11.45 -20.27
C PHE A 329 -24.89 -12.04 -18.89
N ALA A 330 -24.42 -11.41 -17.81
CA ALA A 330 -24.67 -11.89 -16.45
C ALA A 330 -25.98 -11.36 -15.87
N ARG A 331 -26.49 -10.22 -16.36
CA ARG A 331 -27.58 -9.46 -15.73
C ARG A 331 -28.70 -9.02 -16.68
N SER A 332 -28.90 -9.77 -17.78
CA SER A 332 -30.03 -9.59 -18.71
C SER A 332 -31.37 -9.68 -17.97
N GLY A 333 -32.01 -8.54 -17.68
CA GLY A 333 -33.25 -8.45 -16.90
C GLY A 333 -33.32 -7.26 -15.94
N LEU A 334 -32.19 -6.61 -15.65
CA LEU A 334 -32.11 -5.37 -14.86
C LEU A 334 -32.23 -4.14 -15.77
N LEU A 335 -32.62 -2.98 -15.21
CA LEU A 335 -32.80 -1.72 -15.96
C LEU A 335 -33.70 -1.81 -17.21
N LEU A 336 -34.87 -2.44 -17.08
CA LEU A 336 -35.93 -2.49 -18.11
C LEU A 336 -35.61 -3.29 -19.38
N PHE A 337 -34.55 -4.11 -19.38
CA PHE A 337 -34.33 -5.08 -20.46
C PHE A 337 -35.23 -6.32 -20.24
N PRO A 338 -36.00 -6.75 -21.25
CA PRO A 338 -36.79 -7.98 -21.14
C PRO A 338 -35.87 -9.18 -20.90
N CYS A 339 -36.25 -10.06 -19.98
CA CYS A 339 -35.66 -11.40 -19.93
C CYS A 339 -35.93 -12.05 -21.29
N SER A 340 -34.88 -12.53 -21.98
CA SER A 340 -35.10 -13.38 -23.15
C SER A 340 -35.65 -14.70 -22.62
N SER A 341 -36.97 -14.82 -22.55
CA SER A 341 -37.62 -16.12 -22.38
C SER A 341 -37.23 -16.96 -23.58
N ASP A 342 -36.60 -18.10 -23.30
CA ASP A 342 -36.44 -19.19 -24.27
C ASP A 342 -37.83 -19.45 -24.88
N ALA A 343 -38.00 -19.02 -26.13
CA ALA A 343 -39.20 -19.25 -26.91
C ALA A 343 -39.18 -20.69 -27.41
N SER A 344 -39.40 -21.67 -26.52
CA SER A 344 -39.74 -23.05 -26.92
C SER A 344 -40.18 -23.91 -25.71
N GLU A 345 -41.14 -23.47 -24.90
CA GLU A 345 -41.82 -24.40 -23.98
C GLU A 345 -43.24 -23.92 -23.58
N THR A 346 -44.00 -23.47 -24.58
CA THR A 346 -45.45 -23.27 -24.46
C THR A 346 -46.15 -23.86 -25.69
N ALA A 347 -46.02 -25.18 -25.85
CA ALA A 347 -46.83 -25.98 -26.78
C ALA A 347 -46.89 -27.46 -26.37
N SER A 348 -47.36 -27.72 -25.15
CA SER A 348 -47.95 -28.96 -24.62
C SER A 348 -47.85 -28.81 -23.10
N VAL A 349 -48.92 -28.71 -22.32
CA VAL A 349 -49.95 -29.72 -22.10
C VAL A 349 -51.18 -28.96 -21.58
N ASN A 350 -52.17 -28.77 -22.44
CA ASN A 350 -53.56 -28.68 -22.00
C ASN A 350 -54.13 -30.08 -22.19
N SER A 351 -54.46 -30.75 -21.08
CA SER A 351 -55.54 -31.73 -20.94
C SER A 351 -55.21 -32.70 -19.81
N LYS A 352 -55.80 -32.48 -18.63
CA LYS A 352 -56.75 -33.41 -18.03
C LYS A 352 -57.21 -32.87 -16.67
N ASP A 353 -58.45 -32.39 -16.68
CA ASP A 353 -59.36 -32.44 -15.55
C ASP A 353 -59.53 -33.89 -15.07
N SER A 354 -59.48 -34.11 -13.75
CA SER A 354 -60.33 -35.07 -13.05
C SER A 354 -60.05 -35.03 -11.54
N THR A 355 -61.02 -34.49 -10.79
CA THR A 355 -61.55 -34.93 -9.48
C THR A 355 -60.91 -36.18 -8.85
N LEU A 356 -60.67 -36.18 -7.51
CA LEU A 356 -61.31 -37.07 -6.52
C LEU A 356 -60.57 -37.07 -5.15
N SER A 357 -61.33 -36.68 -4.12
CA SER A 357 -61.43 -37.15 -2.72
C SER A 357 -60.25 -37.68 -1.88
N ASP A 358 -60.18 -37.13 -0.66
CA ASP A 358 -59.93 -37.75 0.66
C ASP A 358 -59.45 -39.21 0.73
N VAL A 359 -58.31 -39.46 1.40
CA VAL A 359 -58.16 -40.54 2.41
C VAL A 359 -57.10 -40.14 3.43
N ASN A 360 -57.51 -40.11 4.70
CA ASN A 360 -56.69 -40.11 5.90
C ASN A 360 -56.52 -41.58 6.34
N LEU A 361 -55.30 -42.06 6.60
CA LEU A 361 -55.11 -43.35 7.29
C LEU A 361 -53.87 -43.28 8.18
N ASN A 362 -54.15 -43.02 9.47
CA ASN A 362 -53.37 -43.58 10.56
C ASN A 362 -53.66 -45.08 10.59
N ASP A 363 -52.63 -45.91 10.49
CA ASP A 363 -52.55 -47.22 11.14
C ASP A 363 -51.15 -47.78 10.93
N VAL A 364 -50.45 -48.08 12.03
CA VAL A 364 -49.87 -49.40 12.33
C VAL A 364 -49.19 -49.32 13.70
N ASN A 365 -49.64 -50.25 14.54
CA ASN A 365 -49.43 -50.43 15.97
C ASN A 365 -47.99 -50.93 16.30
N PRO A 366 -47.43 -50.58 17.47
CA PRO A 366 -46.18 -51.12 17.97
C PRO A 366 -46.44 -52.45 18.70
N ASN A 367 -45.67 -53.49 18.38
CA ASN A 367 -45.24 -54.60 19.24
C ASN A 367 -44.91 -55.81 18.36
N ASP A 368 -43.63 -56.02 18.09
CA ASP A 368 -43.10 -57.37 17.97
C ASP A 368 -41.68 -57.39 18.56
N ILE A 369 -41.59 -57.98 19.75
CA ILE A 369 -40.37 -58.33 20.51
C ILE A 369 -40.44 -59.87 20.52
N THR A 370 -39.48 -60.63 20.02
CA THR A 370 -38.27 -61.14 20.71
C THR A 370 -37.49 -62.01 19.72
N GLU A 371 -36.19 -61.78 19.49
CA GLU A 371 -35.05 -62.44 20.17
C GLU A 371 -34.41 -63.53 19.30
N ASN A 372 -33.12 -63.37 18.93
CA ASN A 372 -32.04 -64.34 19.16
C ASN A 372 -30.72 -64.06 18.38
N THR A 373 -29.62 -64.11 19.14
CA THR A 373 -28.23 -64.56 18.79
C THR A 373 -27.13 -63.56 18.37
N GLU A 374 -26.37 -63.11 19.39
CA GLU A 374 -24.88 -63.00 19.52
C GLU A 374 -23.97 -62.18 18.55
N PRO A 375 -22.75 -61.75 19.00
CA PRO A 375 -22.26 -60.41 18.76
C PRO A 375 -21.12 -60.34 17.73
N ALA A 376 -21.21 -59.42 16.78
CA ALA A 376 -20.10 -59.05 15.90
C ALA A 376 -19.52 -57.68 16.31
N ALA A 377 -18.31 -57.75 16.86
CA ALA A 377 -17.24 -56.74 16.82
C ALA A 377 -17.64 -55.25 16.87
N ALA A 378 -17.40 -54.65 18.04
CA ALA A 378 -17.31 -53.20 18.21
C ALA A 378 -16.30 -52.60 17.21
N THR A 379 -16.80 -52.00 16.13
CA THR A 379 -15.99 -51.16 15.26
C THR A 379 -15.93 -49.78 15.90
N ILE A 380 -14.79 -49.46 16.50
CA ILE A 380 -14.47 -48.17 17.09
C ILE A 380 -14.73 -47.08 16.03
N PRO A 381 -15.55 -46.04 16.31
CA PRO A 381 -15.68 -44.92 15.39
C PRO A 381 -14.32 -44.19 15.29
N PRO A 382 -13.87 -43.81 14.08
CA PRO A 382 -12.61 -43.09 13.94
C PRO A 382 -12.67 -41.78 14.74
N LYS A 383 -11.60 -41.52 15.51
CA LYS A 383 -11.36 -40.27 16.24
C LYS A 383 -11.30 -39.09 15.23
N ASN A 384 -12.43 -38.46 14.96
CA ASN A 384 -12.54 -37.27 14.10
C ASN A 384 -11.99 -35.96 14.73
N GLY A 385 -11.07 -36.05 15.69
CA GLY A 385 -10.51 -34.91 16.43
C GLY A 385 -9.13 -34.42 15.93
N GLU A 386 -8.43 -35.21 15.12
CA GLU A 386 -7.06 -34.91 14.70
C GLU A 386 -6.88 -33.78 13.65
N PRO A 387 -7.80 -33.52 12.69
CA PRO A 387 -7.54 -32.53 11.65
C PRO A 387 -7.61 -31.08 12.16
N LEU A 388 -8.44 -30.80 13.17
CA LEU A 388 -8.60 -29.45 13.71
C LEU A 388 -7.36 -29.01 14.53
N ALA A 389 -6.82 -29.91 15.36
CA ALA A 389 -5.64 -29.62 16.15
C ALA A 389 -4.42 -29.36 15.26
N SER A 390 -4.25 -30.16 14.20
CA SER A 390 -3.17 -29.97 13.21
C SER A 390 -3.27 -28.61 12.50
N LEU A 391 -4.46 -28.20 12.08
CA LEU A 391 -4.69 -26.90 11.44
C LEU A 391 -4.41 -25.72 12.37
N VAL A 392 -4.80 -25.81 13.64
CA VAL A 392 -4.51 -24.77 14.64
C VAL A 392 -3.01 -24.68 14.92
N CYS A 393 -2.31 -25.81 15.05
CA CYS A 393 -0.86 -25.83 15.21
C CYS A 393 -0.14 -25.23 13.99
N ALA A 394 -0.59 -25.54 12.77
CA ALA A 394 -0.05 -24.94 11.55
C ALA A 394 -0.28 -23.42 11.51
N TRP A 395 -1.48 -22.95 11.86
CA TRP A 395 -1.80 -21.53 11.91
C TRP A 395 -0.95 -20.77 12.95
N ILE A 396 -0.77 -21.32 14.15
CA ILE A 396 0.11 -20.76 15.19
C ILE A 396 1.57 -20.75 14.72
N GLY A 397 2.01 -21.83 14.07
CA GLY A 397 3.35 -21.95 13.50
C GLY A 397 3.65 -20.85 12.47
N ILE A 398 2.73 -20.62 11.53
CA ILE A 398 2.90 -19.57 10.50
C ILE A 398 2.92 -18.18 11.16
N ASN A 399 2.07 -17.91 12.14
CA ASN A 399 2.09 -16.64 12.87
C ASN A 399 3.37 -16.42 13.69
N SER A 400 3.94 -17.50 14.23
CA SER A 400 5.23 -17.44 14.92
C SER A 400 6.37 -17.12 13.96
N LEU A 401 6.35 -17.71 12.76
CA LEU A 401 7.30 -17.40 11.68
C LEU A 401 7.16 -15.95 11.21
N ASP A 402 5.92 -15.47 11.04
CA ASP A 402 5.63 -14.08 10.67
C ASP A 402 6.14 -13.09 11.74
N ALA A 403 5.91 -13.38 13.03
CA ALA A 403 6.42 -12.56 14.12
C ALA A 403 7.96 -12.50 14.14
N VAL A 404 8.64 -13.64 13.89
CA VAL A 404 10.10 -13.67 13.75
C VAL A 404 10.53 -12.84 12.53
N TRP A 405 9.84 -12.98 11.41
CA TRP A 405 10.14 -12.28 10.17
C TRP A 405 10.05 -10.75 10.32
N ILE A 406 8.97 -10.26 10.94
CA ILE A 406 8.77 -8.84 11.30
C ILE A 406 9.83 -8.37 12.31
N THR A 407 10.21 -9.20 13.28
CA THR A 407 11.25 -8.83 14.25
C THR A 407 12.60 -8.60 13.56
N TYR A 408 12.96 -9.45 12.59
CA TYR A 408 14.16 -9.23 11.78
C TYR A 408 14.08 -7.97 10.92
N TYR A 409 12.90 -7.63 10.38
CA TYR A 409 12.69 -6.36 9.67
C TYR A 409 12.93 -5.17 10.59
N ILE A 410 12.24 -5.13 11.74
CA ILE A 410 12.38 -4.04 12.72
C ILE A 410 13.83 -3.92 13.13
N ARG A 411 14.48 -5.03 13.48
CA ARG A 411 15.88 -5.03 13.90
C ARG A 411 16.80 -4.49 12.81
N SER A 412 16.60 -4.89 11.55
CA SER A 412 17.43 -4.41 10.43
C SER A 412 17.19 -2.93 10.10
N ALA A 413 15.98 -2.42 10.38
CA ALA A 413 15.64 -1.01 10.21
C ALA A 413 16.12 -0.13 11.38
N THR A 414 16.12 -0.66 12.62
CA THR A 414 16.55 0.08 13.83
C THR A 414 18.04 0.00 14.09
N ASP A 415 18.66 -1.11 13.71
CA ASP A 415 20.07 -1.44 13.87
C ASP A 415 20.61 -1.93 12.52
N PRO A 416 20.94 -1.01 11.61
CA PRO A 416 21.49 -1.40 10.32
C PRO A 416 22.84 -2.12 10.46
N ASN A 417 23.53 -1.94 11.59
CA ASN A 417 24.84 -2.52 11.85
C ASN A 417 24.88 -3.44 13.08
N PRO A 418 25.58 -4.59 13.00
CA PRO A 418 26.26 -5.09 11.82
C PRO A 418 25.28 -5.53 10.74
N ARG A 419 25.62 -5.29 9.46
CA ARG A 419 24.75 -5.68 8.34
C ARG A 419 24.51 -7.20 8.37
N THR A 420 23.24 -7.58 8.50
CA THR A 420 22.76 -8.95 8.38
C THR A 420 22.60 -9.34 6.91
N ILE A 421 22.27 -10.60 6.63
CA ILE A 421 21.96 -11.06 5.26
C ILE A 421 20.83 -10.24 4.61
N VAL A 422 19.89 -9.74 5.42
CA VAL A 422 18.72 -8.98 4.95
C VAL A 422 19.11 -7.59 4.44
N ASN A 423 19.97 -6.88 5.17
CA ASN A 423 20.38 -5.51 4.87
C ASN A 423 21.83 -5.39 4.39
N LYS A 424 22.42 -6.51 3.95
CA LYS A 424 23.76 -6.53 3.34
C LYS A 424 23.81 -5.66 2.09
N SER A 425 22.74 -5.66 1.30
CA SER A 425 22.56 -4.75 0.16
C SER A 425 21.25 -3.99 0.33
N HIS A 426 21.21 -2.73 -0.13
CA HIS A 426 20.01 -1.91 -0.12
C HIS A 426 18.86 -2.61 -0.87
N GLN A 427 19.14 -3.17 -2.05
CA GLN A 427 18.17 -3.94 -2.84
C GLN A 427 17.64 -5.19 -2.10
N GLY A 428 18.50 -5.89 -1.36
CA GLY A 428 18.08 -7.04 -0.55
C GLY A 428 17.10 -6.64 0.56
N TRP A 429 17.35 -5.49 1.19
CA TRP A 429 16.48 -4.94 2.22
C TRP A 429 15.14 -4.50 1.64
N GLU A 430 15.13 -3.86 0.46
CA GLU A 430 13.91 -3.46 -0.24
C GLU A 430 13.02 -4.66 -0.61
N VAL A 431 13.61 -5.72 -1.17
CA VAL A 431 12.87 -6.95 -1.52
C VAL A 431 12.29 -7.59 -0.26
N TYR A 432 13.06 -7.61 0.83
CA TYR A 432 12.61 -8.15 2.11
C TYR A 432 11.46 -7.33 2.71
N TYR A 433 11.57 -6.00 2.70
CA TYR A 433 10.52 -5.08 3.10
C TYR A 433 9.22 -5.29 2.29
N LEU A 434 9.34 -5.37 0.96
CA LEU A 434 8.21 -5.57 0.06
C LEU A 434 7.52 -6.91 0.30
N THR A 435 8.29 -7.98 0.42
CA THR A 435 7.75 -9.33 0.66
C THR A 435 7.07 -9.43 2.01
N MET A 436 7.62 -8.80 3.05
CA MET A 436 6.98 -8.71 4.37
C MET A 436 5.64 -7.97 4.30
N PHE A 437 5.56 -6.83 3.61
CA PHE A 437 4.31 -6.07 3.52
C PHE A 437 3.23 -6.81 2.72
N VAL A 438 3.61 -7.40 1.58
CA VAL A 438 2.68 -8.19 0.74
C VAL A 438 2.18 -9.42 1.50
N PHE A 439 3.08 -10.20 2.11
CA PHE A 439 2.70 -11.36 2.90
C PHE A 439 1.85 -10.96 4.11
N GLY A 440 2.29 -9.95 4.87
CA GLY A 440 1.60 -9.43 6.04
C GLY A 440 0.18 -8.94 5.74
N PHE A 441 -0.05 -8.35 4.57
CA PHE A 441 -1.40 -7.99 4.10
C PHE A 441 -2.29 -9.21 3.93
N PHE A 442 -1.83 -10.20 3.16
CA PHE A 442 -2.62 -11.41 2.89
C PHE A 442 -2.83 -12.23 4.16
N TRP A 443 -1.80 -12.41 4.97
CA TRP A 443 -1.85 -13.20 6.19
C TRP A 443 -2.65 -12.49 7.30
N GLY A 444 -2.54 -11.16 7.42
CA GLY A 444 -3.39 -10.35 8.27
C GLY A 444 -4.88 -10.50 7.92
N CYS A 445 -5.25 -10.55 6.64
CA CYS A 445 -6.62 -10.84 6.22
C CYS A 445 -7.07 -12.24 6.67
N VAL A 446 -6.20 -13.26 6.56
CA VAL A 446 -6.50 -14.62 7.05
C VAL A 446 -6.71 -14.62 8.56
N ASN A 447 -5.84 -13.95 9.32
CA ASN A 447 -5.97 -13.82 10.77
C ASN A 447 -7.28 -13.14 11.18
N ILE A 448 -7.68 -12.07 10.50
CA ILE A 448 -8.96 -11.40 10.73
C ILE A 448 -10.12 -12.38 10.54
N VAL A 449 -10.12 -13.16 9.45
CA VAL A 449 -11.16 -14.16 9.18
C VAL A 449 -11.19 -15.25 10.26
N VAL A 450 -10.03 -15.77 10.70
CA VAL A 450 -9.92 -16.79 11.75
C VAL A 450 -10.42 -16.27 13.09
N TRP A 451 -10.03 -15.05 13.48
CA TRP A 451 -10.50 -14.42 14.72
C TRP A 451 -12.00 -14.10 14.68
N MET A 452 -12.52 -13.61 13.55
CA MET A 452 -13.95 -13.41 13.34
C MET A 452 -14.72 -14.74 13.51
N TRP A 453 -14.20 -15.84 12.96
CA TRP A 453 -14.79 -17.17 13.13
C TRP A 453 -14.74 -17.64 14.60
N TYR A 454 -13.62 -17.44 15.29
CA TYR A 454 -13.47 -17.81 16.70
C TYR A 454 -14.48 -17.06 17.59
N PHE A 455 -14.55 -15.73 17.50
CA PHE A 455 -15.46 -14.94 18.33
C PHE A 455 -16.94 -15.27 18.06
N GLN A 456 -17.30 -15.53 16.80
CA GLN A 456 -18.65 -15.99 16.44
C GLN A 456 -18.96 -17.39 16.98
N SER A 457 -17.99 -18.29 17.00
CA SER A 457 -18.15 -19.66 17.54
C SER A 457 -18.30 -19.65 19.06
N VAL A 458 -17.60 -18.76 19.76
CA VAL A 458 -17.71 -18.57 21.21
C VAL A 458 -19.06 -17.97 21.60
N ASP A 459 -19.62 -17.05 20.81
CA ASP A 459 -20.94 -16.46 21.07
C ASP A 459 -22.11 -17.39 20.74
N ASN A 460 -21.91 -18.39 19.87
CA ASN A 460 -22.92 -19.38 19.48
C ASN A 460 -23.00 -20.63 20.37
N CYS A 461 -22.36 -20.63 21.56
CA CYS A 461 -22.55 -21.72 22.50
C CYS A 461 -24.04 -21.79 22.87
N PRO A 462 -24.73 -22.94 22.70
CA PRO A 462 -26.17 -23.01 22.87
C PRO A 462 -26.55 -22.49 24.25
N ARG A 463 -27.54 -21.58 24.31
CA ARG A 463 -28.40 -21.51 25.49
C ARG A 463 -29.01 -22.89 25.64
N THR A 464 -28.35 -23.78 26.37
CA THR A 464 -29.02 -24.93 26.94
C THR A 464 -30.21 -24.34 27.68
N ARG A 465 -31.42 -24.62 27.20
CA ARG A 465 -32.64 -24.52 28.00
C ARG A 465 -32.44 -25.49 29.16
N PHE A 466 -31.67 -25.09 30.16
CA PHE A 466 -31.74 -25.73 31.45
C PHE A 466 -33.05 -25.25 32.05
N SER A 467 -33.89 -26.24 32.32
CA SER A 467 -35.12 -26.13 33.09
C SER A 467 -34.94 -25.15 34.24
N ALA A 468 -35.97 -24.37 34.51
CA ALA A 468 -36.04 -23.38 35.58
C ALA A 468 -35.70 -24.01 36.95
N GLY A 469 -34.42 -24.04 37.27
CA GLY A 469 -33.86 -24.28 38.60
C GLY A 469 -33.14 -23.01 39.03
N ARG A 470 -33.39 -22.59 40.27
CA ARG A 470 -32.88 -21.35 40.89
C ARG A 470 -31.34 -21.32 40.89
N ASP A 471 -30.74 -20.79 39.83
CA ASP A 471 -29.30 -20.56 39.70
C ASP A 471 -28.87 -19.39 40.61
N SER A 472 -27.84 -19.61 41.44
CA SER A 472 -27.31 -18.58 42.34
C SER A 472 -26.61 -17.46 41.58
N THR A 473 -26.74 -16.22 42.08
CA THR A 473 -26.17 -14.98 41.54
C THR A 473 -24.65 -15.08 41.27
N PHE A 474 -23.96 -15.95 42.00
CA PHE A 474 -22.52 -16.22 41.87
C PHE A 474 -22.16 -16.91 40.54
N SER A 475 -23.01 -17.81 40.04
CA SER A 475 -22.84 -18.50 38.74
C SER A 475 -22.98 -17.54 37.55
N GLN A 476 -23.81 -16.50 37.67
CA GLN A 476 -23.96 -15.48 36.62
C GLN A 476 -22.74 -14.54 36.58
N ILE A 477 -22.25 -14.11 37.73
CA ILE A 477 -21.05 -13.25 37.85
C ILE A 477 -19.80 -13.98 37.33
N ALA A 478 -19.63 -15.27 37.66
CA ALA A 478 -18.49 -16.07 37.20
C ALA A 478 -18.52 -16.41 35.69
N ARG A 479 -19.71 -16.40 35.06
CA ARG A 479 -19.87 -16.52 33.60
C ARG A 479 -19.56 -15.20 32.90
N PHE A 480 -20.01 -14.08 33.49
CA PHE A 480 -19.72 -12.74 33.00
C PHE A 480 -18.21 -12.45 33.08
N SER A 481 -17.56 -12.71 34.21
CA SER A 481 -16.11 -12.46 34.37
C SER A 481 -15.25 -13.31 33.42
N ARG A 482 -15.62 -14.58 33.17
CA ARG A 482 -14.93 -15.43 32.18
C ARG A 482 -15.12 -14.97 30.74
N LYS A 483 -16.29 -14.42 30.40
CA LYS A 483 -16.56 -13.87 29.06
C LYS A 483 -15.76 -12.58 28.83
N TRP A 484 -15.76 -11.67 29.80
CA TRP A 484 -15.00 -10.41 29.72
C TRP A 484 -13.49 -10.61 29.82
N GLY A 485 -13.01 -11.55 30.64
CA GLY A 485 -11.58 -11.90 30.71
C GLY A 485 -11.03 -12.48 29.39
N ARG A 486 -11.82 -13.30 28.68
CA ARG A 486 -11.44 -13.83 27.35
C ARG A 486 -11.44 -12.74 26.27
N ILE A 487 -12.43 -11.85 26.28
CA ILE A 487 -12.48 -10.72 25.32
C ILE A 487 -11.31 -9.75 25.57
N GLY A 488 -11.04 -9.41 26.83
CA GLY A 488 -9.96 -8.49 27.20
C GLY A 488 -8.55 -8.96 26.82
N ILE A 489 -8.31 -10.28 26.77
CA ILE A 489 -7.00 -10.84 26.39
C ILE A 489 -6.93 -11.15 24.88
N LEU A 490 -7.98 -11.72 24.30
CA LEU A 490 -7.93 -12.23 22.92
C LEU A 490 -8.16 -11.14 21.87
N VAL A 491 -8.90 -10.08 22.19
CA VAL A 491 -9.11 -8.96 21.23
C VAL A 491 -7.82 -8.20 20.95
N PRO A 492 -6.99 -7.82 21.95
CA PRO A 492 -5.69 -7.23 21.67
C PRO A 492 -4.79 -8.13 20.83
N VAL A 493 -4.77 -9.44 21.12
CA VAL A 493 -4.00 -10.41 20.32
C VAL A 493 -4.52 -10.46 18.87
N ALA A 494 -5.84 -10.49 18.68
CA ALA A 494 -6.45 -10.46 17.35
C ALA A 494 -6.13 -9.18 16.57
N ILE A 495 -6.15 -8.03 17.25
CA ILE A 495 -5.77 -6.73 16.67
C ILE A 495 -4.30 -6.74 16.27
N THR A 496 -3.40 -7.22 17.14
CA THR A 496 -1.96 -7.29 16.85
C THR A 496 -1.68 -8.25 15.69
N MET A 497 -2.35 -9.40 15.62
CA MET A 497 -2.19 -10.36 14.51
C MET A 497 -2.81 -9.88 13.19
N GLY A 498 -3.85 -9.05 13.27
CA GLY A 498 -4.53 -8.51 12.09
C GLY A 498 -3.90 -7.22 11.55
N LEU A 499 -3.41 -6.34 12.44
CA LEU A 499 -2.93 -5.01 12.10
C LEU A 499 -1.42 -4.81 12.32
N GLY A 500 -0.75 -5.66 13.11
CA GLY A 500 0.68 -5.57 13.37
C GLY A 500 1.55 -5.47 12.12
N PRO A 501 1.28 -6.23 11.03
CA PRO A 501 2.05 -6.13 9.79
C PRO A 501 1.93 -4.79 9.04
N PHE A 502 0.99 -3.92 9.44
CA PHE A 502 0.73 -2.64 8.78
C PHE A 502 1.49 -1.46 9.42
N PHE A 503 2.10 -1.65 10.59
CA PHE A 503 2.81 -0.59 11.30
C PHE A 503 4.33 -0.81 11.24
N GLY A 504 5.04 0.11 10.59
CA GLY A 504 6.50 0.19 10.63
C GLY A 504 7.01 0.87 11.91
N PRO A 505 8.32 0.76 12.23
CA PRO A 505 8.89 1.37 13.43
C PRO A 505 9.01 2.89 13.30
N VAL A 506 7.92 3.63 13.58
CA VAL A 506 7.91 5.10 13.57
C VAL A 506 8.72 5.70 14.74
N GLN A 507 8.89 4.94 15.82
CA GLN A 507 9.51 5.43 17.07
C GLN A 507 11.04 5.26 17.13
N ALA A 508 11.65 4.59 16.15
CA ALA A 508 13.09 4.33 16.15
C ALA A 508 13.92 5.63 16.11
N TRP A 509 13.49 6.60 15.31
CA TRP A 509 14.14 7.91 15.21
C TRP A 509 14.21 8.64 16.55
N LEU A 510 13.16 8.56 17.38
CA LEU A 510 13.06 9.30 18.64
C LEU A 510 13.89 8.70 19.77
N HIS A 511 13.88 7.37 19.91
CA HIS A 511 14.39 6.71 21.12
C HIS A 511 15.70 5.92 20.94
N ARG A 512 16.26 5.85 19.72
CA ARG A 512 17.41 4.97 19.48
C ARG A 512 18.67 5.36 20.27
N CYS A 513 18.90 6.65 20.48
CA CYS A 513 20.08 7.15 21.19
C CYS A 513 19.87 7.31 22.71
N ASP A 514 18.75 6.85 23.28
CA ASP A 514 18.45 7.06 24.72
C ASP A 514 19.48 6.42 25.66
N SER A 515 20.17 5.37 25.20
CA SER A 515 21.25 4.69 25.92
C SER A 515 22.60 5.41 25.86
N PHE A 516 22.72 6.48 25.09
CA PHE A 516 23.93 7.28 24.94
C PHE A 516 23.78 8.64 25.64
N ASN A 517 24.90 9.29 25.96
CA ASN A 517 24.86 10.61 26.60
C ASN A 517 24.44 11.73 25.63
N GLY A 518 24.55 11.52 24.31
CA GLY A 518 24.13 12.48 23.31
C GLY A 518 23.78 11.87 21.96
N GLU A 519 23.22 12.71 21.11
CA GLU A 519 22.92 12.44 19.71
C GLU A 519 23.49 13.55 18.81
N VAL A 520 23.90 13.17 17.62
CA VAL A 520 24.40 14.09 16.59
C VAL A 520 23.51 13.97 15.37
N ILE A 521 22.99 15.10 14.90
CA ILE A 521 22.15 15.17 13.72
C ILE A 521 22.99 15.73 12.58
N LEU A 522 23.21 14.92 11.56
CA LEU A 522 23.87 15.33 10.32
C LEU A 522 22.83 15.74 9.31
N ASN A 523 22.98 16.93 8.77
CA ASN A 523 22.13 17.46 7.72
C ASN A 523 22.97 17.69 6.46
N GLY A 524 22.79 16.80 5.48
CA GLY A 524 23.38 16.92 4.15
C GLY A 524 22.61 17.92 3.27
N LEU A 525 23.22 18.33 2.16
CA LEU A 525 22.57 19.23 1.21
C LEU A 525 21.61 18.50 0.27
N PHE A 526 20.66 19.26 -0.27
CA PHE A 526 19.82 18.83 -1.38
C PHE A 526 20.57 19.08 -2.71
N PHE A 527 20.24 18.34 -3.76
CA PHE A 527 20.78 18.58 -5.10
C PHE A 527 20.52 20.02 -5.60
N SER A 528 19.37 20.60 -5.21
CA SER A 528 18.98 21.97 -5.55
C SER A 528 19.43 23.03 -4.54
N SER A 529 20.21 22.66 -3.51
CA SER A 529 20.69 23.62 -2.51
C SER A 529 21.56 24.70 -3.18
N PRO A 530 21.41 25.98 -2.80
CA PRO A 530 22.29 27.05 -3.25
C PRO A 530 23.77 26.74 -2.95
N ASN A 531 24.68 27.17 -3.83
CA ASN A 531 26.13 26.98 -3.67
C ASN A 531 26.73 27.58 -2.38
N ASN A 532 25.97 28.41 -1.66
CA ASN A 532 26.40 29.06 -0.41
C ASN A 532 25.97 28.29 0.85
N GLU A 533 25.17 27.24 0.72
CA GLU A 533 24.81 26.36 1.84
C GLU A 533 25.90 25.32 2.06
N ALA A 534 26.20 25.02 3.31
CA ALA A 534 27.14 23.99 3.72
C ALA A 534 26.40 22.94 4.57
N PRO A 535 26.73 21.64 4.42
CA PRO A 535 26.19 20.61 5.30
C PRO A 535 26.60 20.85 6.75
N VAL A 536 25.71 20.52 7.69
CA VAL A 536 25.84 20.85 9.12
C VAL A 536 25.71 19.59 9.98
N ALA A 537 26.55 19.50 11.03
CA ALA A 537 26.42 18.55 12.11
C ALA A 537 26.04 19.28 13.40
N SER A 538 24.88 18.94 13.98
CA SER A 538 24.39 19.51 15.22
C SER A 538 24.49 18.49 16.36
N PHE A 539 25.14 18.88 17.45
CA PHE A 539 25.40 18.03 18.61
C PHE A 539 24.43 18.35 19.75
N TYR A 540 23.76 17.31 20.26
CA TYR A 540 22.83 17.37 21.38
C TYR A 540 23.32 16.45 22.49
N PHE A 541 23.65 17.01 23.65
CA PHE A 541 24.08 16.22 24.81
C PHE A 541 23.12 16.41 25.97
N ARG A 542 22.98 15.35 26.77
CA ARG A 542 22.13 15.34 27.96
C ARG A 542 22.79 16.17 29.07
N GLN A 543 22.07 17.17 29.54
CA GLN A 543 22.49 17.95 30.70
C GLN A 543 22.22 17.21 32.02
N PRO A 544 22.80 17.64 33.15
CA PRO A 544 22.55 17.02 34.47
C PRO A 544 21.06 16.96 34.87
N ASN A 545 20.23 17.83 34.30
CA ASN A 545 18.77 17.86 34.47
C ASN A 545 18.01 16.78 33.67
N GLY A 546 18.72 15.95 32.89
CA GLY A 546 18.15 14.89 32.06
C GLY A 546 17.61 15.33 30.69
N THR A 547 17.66 16.63 30.35
CA THR A 547 17.19 17.15 29.06
C THR A 547 18.31 17.16 28.00
N LEU A 548 17.97 16.80 26.76
CA LEU A 548 18.85 16.95 25.60
C LEU A 548 18.83 18.41 25.15
N GLN A 549 19.99 19.06 25.15
CA GLN A 549 20.14 20.42 24.63
C GLN A 549 21.22 20.48 23.55
N LYS A 550 20.99 21.32 22.54
CA LYS A 550 21.96 21.58 21.47
C LYS A 550 23.15 22.35 22.04
N GLN A 551 24.37 21.86 21.82
CA GLN A 551 25.59 22.47 22.34
C GLN A 551 26.48 23.06 21.24
N TYR A 552 26.66 22.32 20.14
CA TYR A 552 27.61 22.69 19.09
C TYR A 552 27.00 22.47 17.71
N ASP A 553 27.28 23.39 16.79
CA ASP A 553 27.04 23.20 15.36
C ASP A 553 28.36 23.31 14.62
N TYR A 554 28.64 22.34 13.75
CA TYR A 554 29.80 22.35 12.86
C TYR A 554 29.34 22.33 11.41
N ASN A 555 29.96 23.13 10.56
CA ASN A 555 29.75 23.07 9.12
C ASN A 555 30.90 22.34 8.44
N LEU A 556 30.61 21.75 7.29
CA LEU A 556 31.62 21.11 6.45
C LEU A 556 31.74 21.88 5.13
N THR A 557 32.95 22.35 4.83
CA THR A 557 33.27 23.13 3.63
C THR A 557 34.48 22.51 2.93
N ASN A 558 34.61 22.72 1.62
CA ASN A 558 35.77 22.26 0.86
C ASN A 558 36.72 23.43 0.56
N ASP A 559 38.00 23.13 0.38
CA ASP A 559 38.94 24.10 -0.16
C ASP A 559 38.59 24.41 -1.62
N ALA A 560 38.61 25.69 -1.97
CA ALA A 560 38.35 26.18 -3.33
C ALA A 560 39.51 25.85 -4.28
N VAL A 561 40.74 25.67 -3.76
CA VAL A 561 41.93 25.37 -4.55
C VAL A 561 42.16 23.86 -4.67
N ASN A 562 41.98 23.12 -3.58
CA ASN A 562 42.16 21.67 -3.56
C ASN A 562 40.89 20.92 -3.14
N PRO A 563 40.14 20.29 -4.07
CA PRO A 563 38.87 19.62 -3.76
C PRO A 563 39.00 18.39 -2.84
N SER A 564 40.22 17.88 -2.65
CA SER A 564 40.52 16.78 -1.73
C SER A 564 40.61 17.22 -0.27
N ILE A 565 40.70 18.54 0.00
CA ILE A 565 40.81 19.10 1.35
C ILE A 565 39.46 19.60 1.83
N TRP A 566 39.06 19.15 3.01
CA TRP A 566 37.78 19.50 3.63
C TRP A 566 37.97 20.04 5.04
N TYR A 567 37.23 21.08 5.39
CA TYR A 567 37.25 21.74 6.69
C TYR A 567 35.93 21.52 7.42
N PHE A 568 36.01 20.89 8.59
CA PHE A 568 34.90 20.74 9.52
C PHE A 568 35.09 21.74 10.67
N SER A 569 34.33 22.84 10.66
CA SER A 569 34.59 24.01 11.49
C SER A 569 33.40 24.36 12.37
N LEU A 570 33.67 24.85 13.57
CA LEU A 570 32.64 25.28 14.52
C LEU A 570 31.93 26.56 14.02
N LEU A 571 30.60 26.57 14.06
CA LEU A 571 29.80 27.73 13.66
C LEU A 571 29.77 28.83 14.73
N PRO A 572 29.88 30.12 14.33
CA PRO A 572 29.86 31.26 15.25
C PRO A 572 28.49 31.38 15.92
N GLY A 573 28.47 31.39 17.26
CA GLY A 573 27.25 31.36 18.08
C GLY A 573 27.03 30.05 18.85
N SER A 574 27.88 29.04 18.64
CA SER A 574 27.98 27.85 19.50
C SER A 574 28.71 28.18 20.81
N ASP A 575 28.42 27.42 21.89
CA ASP A 575 28.90 27.71 23.24
C ASP A 575 30.45 27.69 23.33
N SER A 576 31.05 28.61 24.10
CA SER A 576 32.50 28.85 24.22
C SER A 576 33.33 27.67 24.75
N ALA A 577 32.68 26.55 25.08
CA ALA A 577 33.26 25.36 25.72
C ALA A 577 33.74 24.29 24.74
N ALA A 578 33.65 24.52 23.42
CA ALA A 578 34.15 23.58 22.41
C ALA A 578 35.67 23.44 22.51
N GLN A 579 36.17 22.22 22.73
CA GLN A 579 37.62 21.93 22.86
C GLN A 579 38.36 21.94 21.52
N ILE A 580 37.65 22.02 20.40
CA ILE A 580 38.20 21.94 19.04
C ILE A 580 37.51 22.99 18.18
N GLN A 581 38.27 23.77 17.43
CA GLN A 581 37.74 24.82 16.55
C GLN A 581 37.50 24.33 15.13
N ASN A 582 38.47 23.59 14.58
CA ASN A 582 38.37 23.02 13.25
C ASN A 582 39.08 21.67 13.16
N VAL A 583 38.61 20.84 12.23
CA VAL A 583 39.27 19.61 11.80
C VAL A 583 39.42 19.68 10.29
N THR A 584 40.65 19.56 9.81
CA THR A 584 40.97 19.53 8.38
C THR A 584 41.22 18.09 7.96
N TYR A 585 40.58 17.64 6.89
CA TYR A 585 40.76 16.32 6.31
C TYR A 585 41.46 16.43 4.96
N ASP A 586 42.50 15.63 4.78
CA ASP A 586 43.15 15.39 3.49
C ASP A 586 42.78 13.98 3.02
N LEU A 587 41.88 13.92 2.03
CA LEU A 587 41.34 12.66 1.52
C LEU A 587 42.33 11.90 0.63
N ASP A 588 43.36 12.56 0.08
CA ASP A 588 44.35 11.91 -0.78
C ASP A 588 45.40 11.19 0.07
N ASN A 589 45.82 11.81 1.17
CA ASN A 589 46.82 11.25 2.09
C ASN A 589 46.20 10.44 3.24
N LEU A 590 44.87 10.47 3.41
CA LEU A 590 44.12 9.84 4.49
C LEU A 590 44.53 10.32 5.90
N ILE A 591 44.78 11.62 6.02
CA ILE A 591 45.24 12.28 7.26
C ILE A 591 44.21 13.32 7.68
N PHE A 592 44.04 13.51 8.99
CA PHE A 592 43.29 14.63 9.53
C PHE A 592 44.08 15.38 10.60
N VAL A 593 43.82 16.67 10.74
CA VAL A 593 44.48 17.53 11.72
C VAL A 593 43.48 18.46 12.38
N ALA A 594 43.52 18.54 13.71
CA ALA A 594 42.61 19.35 14.52
C ALA A 594 43.31 20.57 15.13
N THR A 595 42.62 21.70 15.15
CA THR A 595 43.08 22.96 15.78
C THR A 595 42.27 23.26 17.02
N CYS A 596 42.96 23.56 18.12
CA CYS A 596 42.35 23.82 19.42
C CYS A 596 42.14 25.33 19.69
N PRO A 597 41.27 25.70 20.66
CA PRO A 597 41.04 27.09 21.03
C PRO A 597 42.29 27.78 21.57
N GLY A 598 42.53 29.02 21.14
CA GLY A 598 43.54 29.91 21.73
C GLY A 598 44.83 30.13 20.93
N ASN A 599 45.06 29.40 19.84
CA ASN A 599 46.06 29.76 18.82
C ASN A 599 45.87 28.94 17.54
N THR A 600 46.41 29.41 16.40
CA THR A 600 46.45 28.70 15.09
C THR A 600 47.30 27.41 15.10
N THR A 601 47.60 26.86 16.28
CA THR A 601 48.46 25.69 16.46
C THR A 601 47.64 24.41 16.47
N GLN A 602 47.99 23.49 15.57
CA GLN A 602 47.44 22.15 15.48
C GLN A 602 47.74 21.37 16.78
N CYS A 603 46.71 20.86 17.45
CA CYS A 603 46.85 20.16 18.74
C CYS A 603 46.85 18.64 18.60
N THR A 604 46.11 18.11 17.65
CA THR A 604 45.99 16.67 17.44
C THR A 604 46.07 16.36 15.95
N GLN A 605 46.69 15.25 15.60
CA GLN A 605 46.73 14.73 14.24
C GLN A 605 46.39 13.25 14.25
N GLY A 606 45.91 12.74 13.13
CA GLY A 606 45.66 11.32 13.02
C GLY A 606 45.54 10.85 11.59
N THR A 607 45.53 9.55 11.43
CA THR A 607 45.33 8.88 10.15
C THR A 607 44.02 8.13 10.19
N PHE A 608 43.34 8.05 9.06
CA PHE A 608 42.21 7.16 8.87
C PHE A 608 42.50 6.16 7.76
N GLN A 609 41.86 4.99 7.79
CA GLN A 609 42.00 3.99 6.73
C GLN A 609 40.63 3.63 6.15
N ASP A 610 40.61 3.30 4.86
CA ASP A 610 39.42 2.94 4.08
C ASP A 610 39.42 1.50 3.55
N ALA A 611 40.54 0.78 3.63
CA ALA A 611 40.68 -0.55 3.07
C ALA A 611 40.08 -1.63 3.98
N GLY A 612 38.77 -1.83 3.87
CA GLY A 612 38.05 -2.98 4.43
C GLY A 612 37.47 -2.80 5.84
N TYR A 613 37.76 -1.73 6.55
CA TYR A 613 36.96 -1.22 7.68
C TYR A 613 37.43 0.20 7.99
N LEU A 614 36.53 1.03 8.51
CA LEU A 614 36.89 2.36 8.96
C LEU A 614 37.71 2.28 10.24
N SER A 615 38.93 2.81 10.25
CA SER A 615 39.75 2.94 11.47
C SER A 615 40.36 4.32 11.59
N PHE A 616 40.57 4.76 12.82
CA PHE A 616 41.18 6.03 13.17
C PHE A 616 42.30 5.79 14.18
N LEU A 617 43.48 6.32 13.87
CA LEU A 617 44.59 6.38 14.79
C LEU A 617 44.86 7.85 15.10
N ILE A 618 44.58 8.24 16.34
CA ILE A 618 44.69 9.62 16.81
C ILE A 618 45.93 9.76 17.67
N SER A 619 46.77 10.73 17.35
CA SER A 619 48.00 11.04 18.10
C SER A 619 48.07 12.51 18.48
N ASP A 620 48.56 12.78 19.68
CA ASP A 620 48.87 14.13 20.13
C ASP A 620 50.06 14.67 19.33
N LYS A 621 49.95 15.89 18.80
CA LYS A 621 50.99 16.43 17.91
C LYS A 621 52.28 16.82 18.65
N ALA A 622 52.19 17.21 19.92
CA ALA A 622 53.35 17.64 20.71
C ALA A 622 54.15 16.46 21.25
N SER A 623 53.47 15.36 21.61
CA SER A 623 54.10 14.18 22.21
C SER A 623 54.24 12.98 21.27
N ASN A 624 53.57 12.98 20.12
CA ASN A 624 53.38 11.83 19.24
C ASN A 624 52.83 10.59 19.97
N ALA A 625 52.21 10.77 21.15
CA ALA A 625 51.58 9.69 21.88
C ALA A 625 50.21 9.37 21.26
N THR A 626 49.87 8.09 21.17
CA THR A 626 48.55 7.63 20.72
C THR A 626 47.50 8.01 21.75
N VAL A 627 46.56 8.86 21.36
CA VAL A 627 45.44 9.35 22.20
C VAL A 627 44.24 8.42 22.10
N ALA A 628 43.95 7.92 20.90
CA ALA A 628 42.86 6.98 20.66
C ALA A 628 43.17 6.10 19.44
N ASP A 629 42.89 4.82 19.54
CA ASP A 629 42.87 3.87 18.43
C ASP A 629 41.45 3.30 18.34
N MET A 630 40.83 3.42 17.17
CA MET A 630 39.42 3.09 16.97
C MET A 630 39.22 2.34 15.67
N ARG A 631 38.32 1.36 15.70
CA ARG A 631 38.00 0.51 14.57
C ARG A 631 36.50 0.25 14.47
N ALA A 632 35.98 0.29 13.24
CA ALA A 632 34.62 -0.06 12.95
C ALA A 632 34.42 -1.59 13.00
N VAL A 633 33.27 -2.00 13.53
CA VAL A 633 32.84 -3.41 13.52
C VAL A 633 32.53 -3.88 12.09
N ASP A 634 32.06 -2.96 11.25
CA ASP A 634 31.63 -3.23 9.88
C ASP A 634 32.81 -3.24 8.91
N THR A 635 32.84 -4.25 8.03
CA THR A 635 33.89 -4.43 7.01
C THR A 635 33.61 -3.74 5.69
N ASP A 636 32.41 -3.18 5.54
CA ASP A 636 31.90 -2.69 4.26
C ASP A 636 31.82 -1.16 4.24
N TRP A 637 32.60 -0.48 5.09
CA TRP A 637 32.71 0.98 5.03
C TRP A 637 33.40 1.40 3.73
N ASP A 638 32.74 2.25 2.98
CA ASP A 638 33.24 2.82 1.74
C ASP A 638 32.94 4.32 1.74
N TYR A 639 33.87 5.16 1.28
CA TYR A 639 33.82 6.63 1.35
C TYR A 639 32.85 7.22 0.32
N GLY A 640 31.63 6.70 0.30
CA GLY A 640 30.61 7.01 -0.70
C GLY A 640 30.92 6.45 -2.08
N ARG A 641 31.95 5.63 -2.32
CA ARG A 641 32.15 5.01 -3.66
C ARG A 641 30.91 4.23 -4.12
N HIS A 642 30.16 3.66 -3.17
CA HIS A 642 28.77 3.22 -3.36
C HIS A 642 27.80 4.27 -2.79
N TRP A 643 27.00 4.88 -3.66
CA TRP A 643 26.09 6.00 -3.34
C TRP A 643 24.67 5.55 -2.96
N ASP A 644 24.45 4.24 -2.84
CA ASP A 644 23.12 3.64 -2.83
C ASP A 644 22.53 3.54 -1.42
N ASP A 645 23.25 3.96 -0.37
CA ASP A 645 22.82 3.84 1.03
C ASP A 645 23.46 4.92 1.92
N ALA A 646 22.80 5.22 3.05
CA ALA A 646 23.33 6.16 4.04
C ALA A 646 24.59 5.57 4.72
N PRO A 647 25.57 6.40 5.11
CA PRO A 647 26.76 5.92 5.80
C PRO A 647 26.38 5.28 7.13
N SER A 648 26.90 4.06 7.34
CA SER A 648 26.50 3.20 8.45
C SER A 648 27.73 2.52 9.06
N TYR A 649 28.02 2.75 10.34
CA TYR A 649 29.09 2.05 11.07
C TYR A 649 28.88 2.05 12.59
N ILE A 650 29.54 1.11 13.28
CA ILE A 650 29.74 1.15 14.73
C ILE A 650 31.23 1.23 15.04
N LEU A 651 31.67 2.36 15.58
CA LEU A 651 33.06 2.60 15.92
C LEU A 651 33.32 2.26 17.39
N ARG A 652 34.36 1.44 17.63
CA ARG A 652 34.79 1.02 18.96
C ARG A 652 36.26 1.32 19.18
N GLU A 653 36.62 1.55 20.44
CA GLU A 653 38.02 1.66 20.85
C GLU A 653 38.73 0.31 20.69
N VAL A 654 40.01 0.35 20.34
CA VAL A 654 40.89 -0.81 20.26
C VAL A 654 41.71 -0.87 21.55
N ASN A 655 41.54 -1.95 22.30
CA ASN A 655 42.33 -2.18 23.51
C ASN A 655 43.77 -2.60 23.15
N ALA A 656 44.68 -2.53 24.11
CA ALA A 656 46.09 -2.90 23.92
C ALA A 656 46.30 -4.38 23.50
N ASP A 657 45.31 -5.25 23.73
CA ASP A 657 45.30 -6.66 23.31
C ASP A 657 44.70 -6.87 21.90
N GLY A 658 44.26 -5.80 21.23
CA GLY A 658 43.60 -5.83 19.93
C GLY A 658 42.10 -6.17 19.99
N SER A 659 41.52 -6.33 21.18
CA SER A 659 40.07 -6.55 21.34
C SER A 659 39.27 -5.24 21.20
N LEU A 660 38.02 -5.34 20.75
CA LEU A 660 37.13 -4.18 20.61
C LEU A 660 36.49 -3.82 21.95
N GLY A 661 36.76 -2.61 22.43
CA GLY A 661 36.27 -2.05 23.68
C GLY A 661 34.93 -1.33 23.56
N SER A 662 34.86 -0.15 24.19
CA SER A 662 33.64 0.67 24.31
C SER A 662 33.19 1.25 22.97
N VAL A 663 31.90 1.57 22.82
CA VAL A 663 31.36 2.21 21.61
C VAL A 663 31.54 3.72 21.72
N VAL A 664 32.27 4.31 20.78
CA VAL A 664 32.52 5.76 20.72
C VAL A 664 31.41 6.45 19.94
N VAL A 665 31.19 5.99 18.71
CA VAL A 665 30.17 6.53 17.80
C VAL A 665 29.42 5.38 17.12
N ARG A 666 28.10 5.52 17.02
CA ARG A 666 27.24 4.60 16.27
C ARG A 666 26.31 5.39 15.38
N THR A 667 26.23 5.02 14.10
CA THR A 667 25.16 5.50 13.22
C THR A 667 23.83 4.88 13.65
N ALA A 668 22.79 5.71 13.82
CA ALA A 668 21.47 5.26 14.26
C ALA A 668 20.57 4.96 13.05
N VAL A 669 19.76 5.93 12.65
CA VAL A 669 18.76 5.81 11.59
C VAL A 669 18.69 7.12 10.82
N THR A 670 18.22 7.08 9.57
CA THR A 670 17.85 8.29 8.80
C THR A 670 16.45 8.75 9.21
N GLU A 671 16.16 10.04 9.03
CA GLU A 671 14.84 10.57 9.40
C GLU A 671 13.74 9.98 8.49
N PRO A 672 12.59 9.55 9.05
CA PRO A 672 11.50 9.05 8.23
C PRO A 672 11.03 10.08 7.19
N GLY A 673 11.13 9.73 5.91
CA GLY A 673 10.76 10.62 4.80
C GLY A 673 11.82 11.64 4.39
N HIS A 674 12.97 11.69 5.06
CA HIS A 674 14.07 12.62 4.76
C HIS A 674 15.41 11.88 4.69
N CYS A 675 15.94 11.65 3.48
CA CYS A 675 17.24 11.00 3.31
C CYS A 675 18.46 11.92 3.52
N THR A 676 18.24 13.23 3.65
CA THR A 676 19.31 14.20 3.91
C THR A 676 19.76 14.21 5.37
N ILE A 677 18.90 13.74 6.28
CA ILE A 677 19.11 13.83 7.72
C ILE A 677 19.45 12.44 8.29
N LEU A 678 20.63 12.34 8.91
CA LEU A 678 21.14 11.13 9.56
C LEU A 678 21.42 11.38 11.03
N LYS A 679 20.94 10.49 11.90
CA LYS A 679 21.22 10.54 13.34
C LYS A 679 22.37 9.61 13.71
N LEU A 680 23.27 10.09 14.58
CA LEU A 680 24.32 9.31 15.22
C LEU A 680 24.16 9.39 16.74
N CYS A 681 24.55 8.33 17.43
CA CYS A 681 24.65 8.32 18.88
C CYS A 681 26.12 8.41 19.31
N ALA A 682 26.42 9.27 20.27
CA ALA A 682 27.76 9.50 20.78
C ALA A 682 27.73 9.76 22.29
N ASN A 683 28.82 9.44 22.99
CA ASN A 683 28.90 9.60 24.45
C ASN A 683 29.57 10.89 24.90
N ASP A 684 30.38 11.50 24.04
CA ASP A 684 31.12 12.73 24.33
C ASP A 684 31.36 13.55 23.05
N ALA A 685 31.93 14.75 23.21
CA ALA A 685 32.34 15.63 22.12
C ALA A 685 33.88 15.67 21.97
N SER A 686 34.57 14.59 22.30
CA SER A 686 36.03 14.52 22.21
C SER A 686 36.49 14.47 20.74
N ILE A 687 37.79 14.64 20.49
CA ILE A 687 38.37 14.46 19.14
C ILE A 687 38.07 13.07 18.57
N ALA A 688 37.97 12.06 19.44
CA ALA A 688 37.62 10.69 19.08
C ALA A 688 36.21 10.57 18.51
N THR A 689 35.28 11.44 18.91
CA THR A 689 33.93 11.55 18.32
C THR A 689 33.90 12.51 17.12
N LEU A 690 34.56 13.66 17.22
CA LEU A 690 34.50 14.72 16.19
C LEU A 690 35.15 14.32 14.86
N ALA A 691 36.30 13.63 14.89
CA ALA A 691 37.00 13.22 13.68
C ALA A 691 36.19 12.22 12.81
N PRO A 692 35.57 11.16 13.38
CA PRO A 692 34.66 10.31 12.62
C PRO A 692 33.39 11.02 12.14
N VAL A 693 32.83 11.92 12.95
CA VAL A 693 31.59 12.63 12.60
C VAL A 693 31.77 13.52 11.37
N GLY A 694 32.87 14.27 11.27
CA GLY A 694 33.12 15.13 10.10
C GLY A 694 33.24 14.34 8.80
N LEU A 695 33.90 13.18 8.86
CA LEU A 695 34.03 12.27 7.73
C LEU A 695 32.69 11.61 7.34
N THR A 696 31.85 11.34 8.34
CA THR A 696 30.50 10.83 8.14
C THR A 696 29.59 11.88 7.53
N LEU A 697 29.71 13.14 7.92
CA LEU A 697 28.98 14.25 7.29
C LEU A 697 29.37 14.41 5.82
N TYR A 698 30.65 14.21 5.48
CA TYR A 698 31.10 14.18 4.09
C TYR A 698 30.43 13.06 3.29
N ALA A 699 30.42 11.84 3.83
CA ALA A 699 29.76 10.70 3.18
C ALA A 699 28.23 10.91 3.07
N GLN A 700 27.60 11.40 4.14
CA GLN A 700 26.18 11.70 4.21
C GLN A 700 25.79 12.79 3.21
N ASN A 701 26.61 13.83 3.04
CA ASN A 701 26.36 14.88 2.06
C ASN A 701 26.39 14.36 0.62
N LYS A 702 27.30 13.42 0.31
CA LYS A 702 27.32 12.82 -1.02
C LYS A 702 26.11 11.92 -1.25
N TYR A 703 25.72 11.12 -0.26
CA TYR A 703 24.48 10.33 -0.29
C TYR A 703 23.24 11.23 -0.43
N SER A 704 23.16 12.33 0.32
CA SER A 704 22.01 13.23 0.32
C SER A 704 21.80 13.89 -1.05
N VAL A 705 22.89 14.32 -1.71
CA VAL A 705 22.83 14.85 -3.08
C VAL A 705 22.32 13.79 -4.05
N VAL A 706 22.83 12.55 -4.01
CA VAL A 706 22.39 11.48 -4.91
C VAL A 706 20.92 11.11 -4.66
N CYS A 707 20.54 10.89 -3.40
CA CYS A 707 19.17 10.57 -3.01
C CYS A 707 18.18 11.67 -3.44
N THR A 708 18.56 12.95 -3.37
CA THR A 708 17.70 14.06 -3.77
C THR A 708 17.74 14.36 -5.28
N THR A 709 18.78 13.91 -5.99
CA THR A 709 18.86 13.96 -7.46
C THR A 709 17.91 12.94 -8.11
N LEU A 710 17.77 11.76 -7.50
CA LEU A 710 16.89 10.70 -7.99
C LEU A 710 15.40 11.04 -7.85
N ASN A 711 15.06 11.97 -6.94
CA ASN A 711 13.71 12.50 -6.73
C ASN A 711 13.39 13.75 -7.57
N SER A 712 14.38 14.32 -8.30
CA SER A 712 14.25 15.59 -9.04
C SER A 712 14.31 15.45 -10.57
N ASN A 713 14.46 14.23 -11.09
CA ASN A 713 14.33 13.88 -12.52
C ASN A 713 13.14 12.93 -12.75
#